data_AF-A0A517W8J8-F1
#
_entry.id   AF-A0A517W8J8-F1
#
_cell.length_a   1.000
_cell.length_b   1.000
_cell.length_c   1.000
_cell.angle_alpha   90.00
_cell.angle_beta   90.00
_cell.angle_gamma   90.00
#
_symmetry.space_group_name_H-M   'P 1'
#
loop_
_entity.id
_entity.type
_entity.pdbx_description
1 polymer ?
#
loop_
_entity_poly.entity_id
_entity_poly.type
_entity_poly.pdbx_seq_one_letter_code
_entity_poly.pdbx_strand_id
1 'polypeptide(L)'
;MIYQLPYFLSLALSFTTGTETLLDDFNYATSSAARQAWTELKGTLPLAMQKSGSQNVLLLSAPFQSNRDIPRAGIDKQLNQSLTAPGLFTIDVKPASPDSNHQVSIYFKSGPGWYSTSARIKGTDWQTLRFPKGDFRGEDKPRGWDKIETVRLVVWRESDSEPDTHFQFRNLKAITGDVTIVVPDLSQKQKEKDTFAAADRIETFLETSGIGCDRISESELSLNTLGSRSIAILPFNPRISSQACGVLNQFMERGGKVYLNFNIPTALEKNLGIKKGSYFKPDSPGGLASIHLQDAGILGLPAEVKQASWNLVTATPTGHNARIVGEWYDDTGKPTGKPALIVSERGAYFSHLILRDDPVQKQALLTALMAHFQPRLWDAIAAGTIQQAEQVGPFHSFDELRRSIVSTVTPQQSKVLAARDLDRTSALLVRAKQLLQKKEAFQAIAFARRCREERVKIYLLTRASPPREARAFWDHSPTGPYPGDWDRTCKELADAGFNMLIVNMLWGGLAHYPSDVLPRSETFKTQGDQIEQCLQAARKYGLELHIWKVNHNLSTAPPSFVRQLRDAGRTQVSVTGEASDWLNPAHPENFQLEVDSMLEVVKKYPVDGIHFDYIRYPNDRHDYSDYSRQKFEADTGIKVSNWPADCYKGKLKSQYRDWRADQITRLVETVSREARKIRPGVKLSAAVFREYPDCREWVAQDWPLWARRGYLDFICPMDYTASDEQFRLWIEDQQKHLAGSIPVYPGIGALSSEATLSSDRVLGQVDVTRQLNTGGFTVFSLKPQTLSSVVPDFKRSAGKVKATPPHHAPKKR
;
A
#
# COMPACT_ATOMS: atom_id res chain seq x y z
N MET A 1 -29.36 -2.79 41.96
CA MET A 1 -29.23 -4.16 42.52
C MET A 1 -28.35 -4.93 41.56
N ILE A 2 -27.18 -5.31 42.05
CA ILE A 2 -26.02 -5.79 41.30
C ILE A 2 -26.22 -7.27 41.02
N TYR A 3 -26.27 -7.68 39.75
CA TYR A 3 -26.04 -9.07 39.36
C TYR A 3 -24.84 -9.14 38.43
N GLN A 4 -23.87 -9.90 38.92
CA GLN A 4 -22.63 -10.31 38.27
C GLN A 4 -22.93 -10.93 36.90
N LEU A 5 -22.32 -10.41 35.84
CA LEU A 5 -22.07 -11.19 34.63
C LEU A 5 -20.61 -11.67 34.68
N PRO A 6 -20.35 -12.97 34.50
CA PRO A 6 -19.00 -13.52 34.57
C PRO A 6 -18.17 -13.01 33.39
N TYR A 7 -16.90 -12.74 33.69
CA TYR A 7 -15.83 -12.50 32.73
C TYR A 7 -15.87 -13.53 31.60
N PHE A 8 -16.33 -13.14 30.41
CA PHE A 8 -16.00 -13.87 29.20
C PHE A 8 -14.52 -13.61 28.92
N LEU A 9 -13.70 -14.66 29.03
CA LEU A 9 -12.35 -14.66 28.49
C LEU A 9 -12.41 -14.13 27.06
N SER A 10 -11.73 -13.01 26.80
CA SER A 10 -11.30 -12.61 25.48
C SER A 10 -10.25 -13.60 24.99
N LEU A 11 -10.69 -14.78 24.58
CA LEU A 11 -9.91 -15.63 23.69
C LEU A 11 -9.83 -14.86 22.37
N ALA A 12 -8.72 -14.15 22.18
CA ALA A 12 -8.26 -13.74 20.87
C ALA A 12 -7.94 -15.00 20.07
N LEU A 13 -8.98 -15.69 19.60
CA LEU A 13 -8.88 -16.76 18.64
C LEU A 13 -8.50 -16.10 17.31
N SER A 14 -7.21 -15.95 17.08
CA SER A 14 -6.67 -15.80 15.74
C SER A 14 -6.95 -17.12 15.01
N PHE A 15 -8.11 -17.20 14.35
CA PHE A 15 -8.41 -18.31 13.45
C PHE A 15 -7.59 -18.10 12.17
N THR A 16 -6.30 -18.38 12.22
CA THR A 16 -5.52 -18.61 11.01
C THR A 16 -6.04 -19.90 10.37
N THR A 17 -6.34 -19.85 9.08
CA THR A 17 -6.70 -21.04 8.31
C THR A 17 -5.43 -21.85 8.05
N GLY A 18 -5.09 -22.76 8.98
CA GLY A 18 -3.87 -23.55 8.86
C GLY A 18 -3.44 -24.22 10.16
N THR A 19 -2.34 -24.96 10.06
CA THR A 19 -1.66 -25.54 11.22
C THR A 19 -0.56 -24.60 11.68
N GLU A 20 -0.65 -24.11 12.92
CA GLU A 20 0.41 -23.34 13.55
C GLU A 20 1.32 -24.26 14.37
N THR A 21 2.63 -24.09 14.22
CA THR A 21 3.65 -24.71 15.07
C THR A 21 4.43 -23.61 15.76
N LEU A 22 4.34 -23.56 17.09
CA LEU A 22 5.12 -22.62 17.90
C LEU A 22 6.59 -23.07 17.90
N LEU A 23 7.49 -22.21 17.42
CA LEU A 23 8.93 -22.43 17.48
C LEU A 23 9.50 -21.90 18.79
N ASP A 24 8.97 -20.77 19.29
CA ASP A 24 9.29 -20.17 20.58
C ASP A 24 8.20 -19.16 20.98
N ASP A 25 7.69 -19.18 22.22
CA ASP A 25 6.77 -18.14 22.72
C ASP A 25 7.49 -16.96 23.36
N PHE A 26 8.81 -17.09 23.57
CA PHE A 26 9.67 -16.17 24.30
C PHE A 26 9.24 -15.91 25.75
N ASN A 27 8.50 -16.81 26.38
CA ASN A 27 7.96 -16.63 27.73
C ASN A 27 8.82 -17.32 28.79
N TYR A 28 10.09 -16.93 28.88
CA TYR A 28 11.02 -17.48 29.88
C TYR A 28 10.78 -16.86 31.26
N ALA A 29 10.93 -17.66 32.32
CA ALA A 29 10.77 -17.18 33.70
C ALA A 29 11.87 -16.18 34.13
N THR A 30 13.08 -16.32 33.58
CA THR A 30 14.24 -15.48 33.92
C THR A 30 15.11 -15.19 32.69
N SER A 31 15.89 -14.10 32.74
CA SER A 31 16.89 -13.78 31.71
C SER A 31 17.95 -14.88 31.57
N SER A 32 18.26 -15.61 32.65
CA SER A 32 19.20 -16.73 32.58
C SER A 32 18.63 -17.91 31.80
N ALA A 33 17.33 -18.22 31.96
CA ALA A 33 16.67 -19.27 31.18
C ALA A 33 16.61 -18.89 29.69
N ALA A 34 16.35 -17.62 29.38
CA ALA A 34 16.39 -17.13 28.00
C ALA A 34 17.78 -17.31 27.37
N ARG A 35 18.86 -17.01 28.10
CA ARG A 35 20.26 -17.18 27.64
C ARG A 35 20.73 -18.64 27.55
N GLN A 36 20.03 -19.56 28.21
CA GLN A 36 20.26 -21.00 28.00
C GLN A 36 19.59 -21.48 26.71
N ALA A 37 18.46 -20.87 26.34
CA ALA A 37 17.70 -21.24 25.15
C ALA A 37 18.19 -20.52 23.87
N TRP A 38 18.69 -19.30 23.99
CA TRP A 38 19.17 -18.45 22.90
C TRP A 38 20.60 -17.98 23.18
N THR A 39 21.44 -17.97 22.15
CA THR A 39 22.82 -17.49 22.21
C THR A 39 22.97 -16.19 21.44
N GLU A 40 23.55 -15.17 22.05
CA GLU A 40 23.78 -13.86 21.43
C GLU A 40 24.87 -13.90 20.36
N LEU A 41 24.66 -13.15 19.27
CA LEU A 41 25.71 -12.90 18.29
C LEU A 41 26.77 -11.96 18.85
N LYS A 42 28.00 -12.06 18.33
CA LYS A 42 29.13 -11.20 18.75
C LYS A 42 28.73 -9.72 18.76
N GLY A 43 28.91 -9.06 19.91
CA GLY A 43 28.63 -7.65 20.12
C GLY A 43 27.18 -7.31 20.48
N THR A 44 26.27 -8.29 20.45
CA THR A 44 24.90 -8.15 20.98
C THR A 44 24.95 -8.15 22.52
N LEU A 45 24.16 -7.28 23.15
CA LEU A 45 24.09 -7.21 24.62
C LEU A 45 23.37 -8.44 25.19
N PRO A 46 23.65 -8.84 26.45
CA PRO A 46 23.03 -10.00 27.07
C PRO A 46 21.50 -9.94 27.05
N LEU A 47 20.85 -11.04 26.66
CA LEU A 47 19.40 -11.13 26.62
C LEU A 47 18.79 -10.87 28.00
N ALA A 48 17.65 -10.18 27.99
CA ALA A 48 16.87 -9.91 29.19
C ALA A 48 15.42 -10.32 28.99
N MET A 49 14.74 -10.65 30.09
CA MET A 49 13.29 -10.80 30.11
C MET A 49 12.65 -9.54 30.67
N GLN A 50 11.55 -9.12 30.07
CA GLN A 50 10.74 -8.00 30.53
C GLN A 50 9.26 -8.43 30.62
N LYS A 51 8.52 -7.87 31.58
CA LYS A 51 7.06 -8.05 31.62
C LYS A 51 6.38 -7.14 30.60
N SER A 52 5.49 -7.71 29.79
CA SER A 52 4.56 -6.99 28.92
C SER A 52 3.15 -7.48 29.18
N GLY A 53 2.39 -6.75 30.00
CA GLY A 53 1.09 -7.19 30.49
C GLY A 53 1.21 -8.39 31.43
N SER A 54 0.52 -9.48 31.13
CA SER A 54 0.53 -10.72 31.93
C SER A 54 1.61 -11.74 31.51
N GLN A 55 2.41 -11.46 30.48
CA GLN A 55 3.38 -12.39 29.91
C GLN A 55 4.81 -11.81 29.98
N ASN A 56 5.82 -12.67 30.12
CA ASN A 56 7.21 -12.27 29.92
C ASN A 56 7.53 -12.29 28.41
N VAL A 57 8.33 -11.32 27.98
CA VAL A 57 8.78 -11.18 26.59
C VAL A 57 10.29 -11.04 26.54
N LEU A 58 10.90 -11.53 25.46
CA LEU A 58 12.34 -11.44 25.28
C LEU A 58 12.71 -10.02 24.84
N LEU A 59 13.67 -9.42 25.54
CA LEU A 59 14.23 -8.12 25.22
C LEU A 59 15.60 -8.33 24.56
N LEU A 60 15.69 -7.95 23.28
CA LEU A 60 16.94 -7.88 22.53
C LEU A 60 17.43 -6.44 22.48
N SER A 61 18.51 -6.14 23.19
CA SER A 61 19.13 -4.82 23.21
C SER A 61 20.21 -4.70 22.14
N ALA A 62 20.13 -3.65 21.33
CA ALA A 62 21.04 -3.35 20.24
C ALA A 62 21.89 -2.11 20.56
N PRO A 63 23.19 -2.28 20.85
CA PRO A 63 24.09 -1.18 21.22
C PRO A 63 24.59 -0.42 19.98
N PHE A 64 23.69 0.09 19.14
CA PHE A 64 24.07 0.69 17.86
C PHE A 64 24.86 2.01 17.99
N GLN A 65 24.65 2.75 19.09
CA GLN A 65 25.39 3.97 19.39
C GLN A 65 26.66 3.67 20.18
N SER A 66 26.56 2.82 21.21
CA SER A 66 27.66 2.50 22.12
C SER A 66 28.65 1.48 21.53
N ASN A 67 28.25 0.72 20.50
CA ASN A 67 29.08 -0.21 19.76
C ASN A 67 28.86 -0.05 18.25
N ARG A 68 29.52 0.96 17.66
CA ARG A 68 29.36 1.30 16.24
C ARG A 68 29.95 0.28 15.27
N ASP A 69 30.73 -0.69 15.76
CA ASP A 69 31.35 -1.72 14.93
C ASP A 69 30.37 -2.83 14.54
N ILE A 70 29.21 -2.92 15.20
CA ILE A 70 28.18 -3.89 14.83
C ILE A 70 27.13 -3.27 13.89
N PRO A 71 26.92 -3.84 12.69
CA PRO A 71 25.84 -3.40 11.80
C PRO A 71 24.48 -3.98 12.21
N ARG A 72 24.46 -4.89 13.19
CA ARG A 72 23.27 -5.66 13.59
C ARG A 72 23.41 -6.27 14.99
N ALA A 73 22.29 -6.43 15.69
CA ALA A 73 22.19 -7.26 16.89
C ALA A 73 21.35 -8.50 16.59
N GLY A 74 21.66 -9.64 17.19
CA GLY A 74 20.94 -10.87 16.90
C GLY A 74 21.22 -12.04 17.83
N ILE A 75 20.42 -13.09 17.68
CA ILE A 75 20.37 -14.25 18.57
C ILE A 75 20.11 -15.54 17.79
N ASP A 76 20.69 -16.64 18.25
CA ASP A 76 20.58 -17.99 17.67
C ASP A 76 19.91 -18.97 18.64
N LYS A 77 19.06 -19.86 18.13
CA LYS A 77 18.46 -20.98 18.87
C LYS A 77 18.58 -22.28 18.08
N GLN A 78 18.98 -23.35 18.75
CA GLN A 78 18.94 -24.70 18.18
C GLN A 78 17.48 -25.18 18.03
N LEU A 79 17.11 -25.62 16.82
CA LEU A 79 15.77 -26.14 16.52
C LEU A 79 15.77 -27.64 16.23
N ASN A 80 16.68 -28.10 15.37
CA ASN A 80 16.81 -29.52 14.96
C ASN A 80 15.49 -30.18 14.54
N GLN A 81 14.72 -29.51 13.68
CA GLN A 81 13.42 -30.02 13.20
C GLN A 81 13.21 -29.77 11.71
N SER A 82 12.25 -30.49 11.11
CA SER A 82 11.83 -30.23 9.74
C SER A 82 10.91 -29.02 9.68
N LEU A 83 11.23 -28.09 8.77
CA LEU A 83 10.40 -26.96 8.37
C LEU A 83 10.02 -27.07 6.89
N THR A 84 9.86 -28.30 6.39
CA THR A 84 9.51 -28.58 4.98
C THR A 84 8.10 -28.09 4.64
N ALA A 85 7.11 -28.43 5.46
CA ALA A 85 5.70 -28.14 5.20
C ALA A 85 5.29 -26.67 5.43
N PRO A 86 5.74 -25.96 6.48
CA PRO A 86 5.39 -24.56 6.69
C PRO A 86 5.76 -23.69 5.49
N GLY A 87 4.82 -22.82 5.09
CA GLY A 87 5.01 -21.88 3.98
C GLY A 87 5.11 -20.42 4.42
N LEU A 88 4.89 -20.15 5.72
CA LEU A 88 4.95 -18.82 6.32
C LEU A 88 5.58 -18.93 7.71
N PHE A 89 6.45 -17.98 8.04
CA PHE A 89 6.92 -17.78 9.42
C PHE A 89 6.46 -16.43 9.92
N THR A 90 6.10 -16.35 11.19
CA THR A 90 5.70 -15.08 11.82
C THR A 90 6.42 -14.86 13.12
N ILE A 91 6.71 -13.60 13.45
CA ILE A 91 7.18 -13.21 14.77
C ILE A 91 6.46 -11.93 15.21
N ASP A 92 6.01 -11.89 16.45
CA ASP A 92 5.54 -10.64 17.02
C ASP A 92 6.74 -9.86 17.54
N VAL A 93 6.82 -8.59 17.14
CA VAL A 93 7.87 -7.68 17.57
C VAL A 93 7.27 -6.36 18.02
N LYS A 94 7.89 -5.75 19.03
CA LYS A 94 7.63 -4.38 19.44
C LYS A 94 8.95 -3.63 19.61
N PRO A 95 9.18 -2.56 18.83
CA PRO A 95 10.37 -1.72 18.95
C PRO A 95 10.28 -0.79 20.17
N ALA A 96 11.43 -0.33 20.66
CA ALA A 96 11.51 0.70 21.70
C ALA A 96 11.26 2.12 21.15
N SER A 97 11.72 2.37 19.92
CA SER A 97 11.74 3.70 19.32
C SER A 97 10.46 3.96 18.51
N PRO A 98 9.86 5.16 18.61
CA PRO A 98 8.68 5.51 17.84
C PRO A 98 8.93 5.68 16.33
N ASP A 99 10.19 5.86 15.91
CA ASP A 99 10.59 6.06 14.50
C ASP A 99 11.14 4.79 13.84
N SER A 100 10.89 3.62 14.44
CA SER A 100 11.48 2.36 14.00
C SER A 100 10.95 1.91 12.65
N ASN A 101 11.79 2.04 11.62
CA ASN A 101 11.64 1.34 10.34
C ASN A 101 12.63 0.15 10.23
N HIS A 102 13.05 -0.41 11.38
CA HIS A 102 14.11 -1.41 11.43
C HIS A 102 13.81 -2.62 10.56
N GLN A 103 14.80 -3.02 9.77
CA GLN A 103 14.81 -4.33 9.16
C GLN A 103 15.05 -5.41 10.23
N VAL A 104 14.13 -6.37 10.29
CA VAL A 104 14.29 -7.62 11.03
C VAL A 104 14.51 -8.73 10.01
N SER A 105 15.59 -9.48 10.17
CA SER A 105 15.86 -10.68 9.37
C SER A 105 15.72 -11.93 10.21
N ILE A 106 15.16 -12.96 9.59
CA ILE A 106 15.14 -14.33 10.12
C ILE A 106 16.02 -15.20 9.23
N TYR A 107 16.82 -16.06 9.86
CA TYR A 107 17.61 -17.05 9.15
C TYR A 107 17.34 -18.46 9.68
N PHE A 108 17.43 -19.44 8.79
CA PHE A 108 17.37 -20.85 9.14
C PHE A 108 18.61 -21.57 8.60
N LYS A 109 19.41 -22.13 9.48
CA LYS A 109 20.61 -22.89 9.12
C LYS A 109 20.23 -24.29 8.65
N SER A 110 20.79 -24.70 7.51
CA SER A 110 20.62 -26.04 6.95
C SER A 110 21.95 -26.55 6.40
N GLY A 111 22.63 -27.41 7.15
CA GLY A 111 23.96 -27.89 6.76
C GLY A 111 24.97 -26.74 6.62
N PRO A 112 25.67 -26.61 5.48
CA PRO A 112 26.73 -25.62 5.32
C PRO A 112 26.22 -24.23 4.92
N GLY A 113 24.91 -24.01 4.78
CA GLY A 113 24.35 -22.72 4.39
C GLY A 113 23.12 -22.30 5.20
N TRP A 114 22.58 -21.15 4.83
CA TRP A 114 21.44 -20.53 5.51
C TRP A 114 20.36 -20.15 4.50
N TYR A 115 19.11 -20.19 4.93
CA TYR A 115 18.02 -19.47 4.29
C TYR A 115 17.80 -18.16 5.03
N SER A 116 17.67 -17.04 4.33
CA SER A 116 17.40 -15.75 4.96
C SER A 116 16.32 -14.94 4.23
N THR A 117 15.53 -14.20 4.99
CA THR A 117 14.65 -13.15 4.45
C THR A 117 14.46 -12.06 5.49
N SER A 118 13.77 -10.97 5.13
CA SER A 118 13.61 -9.82 6.00
C SER A 118 12.27 -9.12 5.83
N ALA A 119 11.80 -8.53 6.93
CA ALA A 119 10.64 -7.66 6.98
C ALA A 119 11.03 -6.38 7.69
N ARG A 120 10.26 -5.31 7.50
CA ARG A 120 10.46 -4.05 8.21
C ARG A 120 9.38 -3.86 9.26
N ILE A 121 9.80 -3.41 10.43
CA ILE A 121 8.93 -2.93 11.49
C ILE A 121 8.28 -1.62 11.03
N LYS A 122 6.97 -1.48 11.24
CA LYS A 122 6.18 -0.30 10.92
C LYS A 122 5.44 0.16 12.17
N GLY A 123 5.72 1.36 12.67
CA GLY A 123 5.10 1.88 13.89
C GLY A 123 5.64 1.27 15.19
N THR A 124 4.97 1.60 16.29
CA THR A 124 5.57 1.61 17.63
C THR A 124 5.04 0.51 18.56
N ASP A 125 3.95 -0.15 18.16
CA ASP A 125 3.31 -1.18 18.97
C ASP A 125 3.60 -2.60 18.45
N TRP A 126 3.10 -3.59 19.18
CA TRP A 126 3.16 -4.98 18.78
C TRP A 126 2.63 -5.18 17.37
N GLN A 127 3.45 -5.78 16.53
CA GLN A 127 3.10 -6.14 15.17
C GLN A 127 3.63 -7.53 14.85
N THR A 128 2.89 -8.25 14.03
CA THR A 128 3.30 -9.55 13.53
C THR A 128 4.03 -9.37 12.20
N LEU A 129 5.36 -9.53 12.20
CA LEU A 129 6.11 -9.62 10.96
C LEU A 129 5.85 -10.97 10.31
N ARG A 130 5.66 -10.96 8.99
CA ARG A 130 5.36 -12.13 8.15
C ARG A 130 6.53 -12.37 7.21
N PHE A 131 7.01 -13.61 7.18
CA PHE A 131 8.13 -14.05 6.34
C PHE A 131 7.68 -15.25 5.50
N PRO A 132 7.11 -15.03 4.30
CA PRO A 132 6.75 -16.10 3.39
C PRO A 132 7.99 -16.95 3.07
N LYS A 133 7.88 -18.28 3.12
CA LYS A 133 8.99 -19.18 2.85
C LYS A 133 9.54 -18.99 1.42
N GLY A 134 8.65 -18.72 0.47
CA GLY A 134 9.04 -18.37 -0.90
C GLY A 134 9.87 -17.09 -1.03
N ASP A 135 9.97 -16.25 0.00
CA ASP A 135 10.81 -15.05 0.01
C ASP A 135 12.23 -15.29 0.57
N PHE A 136 12.55 -16.51 1.01
CA PHE A 136 13.87 -16.85 1.53
C PHE A 136 14.90 -17.05 0.41
N ARG A 137 16.09 -16.51 0.63
CA ARG A 137 17.26 -16.68 -0.23
C ARG A 137 18.26 -17.62 0.42
N GLY A 138 18.85 -18.49 -0.37
CA GLY A 138 19.98 -19.30 0.06
C GLY A 138 21.25 -18.46 0.11
N GLU A 139 21.91 -18.46 1.27
CA GLU A 139 23.29 -18.02 1.47
C GLU A 139 24.17 -19.28 1.60
N ASP A 140 25.32 -19.26 0.94
CA ASP A 140 26.18 -20.43 0.71
C ASP A 140 25.46 -21.55 -0.05
N LYS A 141 25.26 -22.72 0.59
CA LYS A 141 24.63 -23.91 -0.01
C LYS A 141 23.78 -24.65 1.03
N PRO A 142 22.61 -24.13 1.42
CA PRO A 142 21.75 -24.83 2.37
C PRO A 142 21.32 -26.19 1.79
N ARG A 143 21.19 -27.21 2.65
CA ARG A 143 20.87 -28.60 2.21
C ARG A 143 19.40 -28.84 1.94
N GLY A 144 18.50 -28.07 2.56
CA GLY A 144 17.06 -28.30 2.49
C GLY A 144 16.32 -27.89 3.76
N TRP A 145 15.00 -27.91 3.69
CA TRP A 145 14.12 -27.56 4.82
C TRP A 145 13.73 -28.76 5.69
N ASP A 146 14.16 -29.96 5.32
CA ASP A 146 13.93 -31.22 6.02
C ASP A 146 14.70 -31.31 7.34
N LYS A 147 15.81 -30.58 7.45
CA LYS A 147 16.63 -30.50 8.65
C LYS A 147 17.15 -29.08 8.89
N ILE A 148 16.40 -28.30 9.66
CA ILE A 148 16.83 -27.00 10.14
C ILE A 148 17.49 -27.15 11.50
N GLU A 149 18.77 -26.79 11.56
CA GLU A 149 19.60 -26.92 12.77
C GLU A 149 19.37 -25.75 13.71
N THR A 150 19.32 -24.54 13.17
CA THR A 150 19.34 -23.30 13.95
C THR A 150 18.43 -22.25 13.33
N VAL A 151 17.71 -21.50 14.15
CA VAL A 151 17.07 -20.24 13.76
C VAL A 151 17.87 -19.07 14.30
N ARG A 152 18.01 -18.02 13.50
CA ARG A 152 18.63 -16.76 13.88
C ARG A 152 17.65 -15.62 13.68
N LEU A 153 17.58 -14.72 14.66
CA LEU A 153 16.85 -13.47 14.56
C LEU A 153 17.83 -12.31 14.61
N VAL A 154 17.65 -11.34 13.73
CA VAL A 154 18.54 -10.18 13.57
C VAL A 154 17.73 -8.91 13.43
N VAL A 155 18.14 -7.86 14.13
CA VAL A 155 17.72 -6.47 13.88
C VAL A 155 18.91 -5.69 13.35
N TRP A 156 18.68 -4.95 12.26
CA TRP A 156 19.71 -4.17 11.59
C TRP A 156 19.70 -2.72 12.02
N ARG A 157 20.90 -2.14 12.05
CA ARG A 157 21.10 -0.71 12.21
C ARG A 157 20.66 0.02 10.94
N GLU A 158 19.83 1.04 11.09
CA GLU A 158 19.34 1.87 9.99
C GLU A 158 20.30 3.03 9.67
N SER A 159 21.01 3.58 10.66
CA SER A 159 21.99 4.65 10.44
C SER A 159 23.14 4.66 11.46
N ASP A 160 24.27 5.30 11.12
CA ASP A 160 25.42 5.43 12.03
C ASP A 160 25.16 6.35 13.23
N SER A 161 24.09 7.15 13.17
CA SER A 161 23.63 8.03 14.25
C SER A 161 22.58 7.39 15.15
N GLU A 162 22.20 6.13 14.90
CA GLU A 162 21.13 5.47 15.62
C GLU A 162 21.48 5.29 17.11
N PRO A 163 20.58 5.67 18.03
CA PRO A 163 20.77 5.46 19.46
C PRO A 163 20.79 3.96 19.81
N ASP A 164 21.32 3.62 20.98
CA ASP A 164 21.09 2.29 21.54
C ASP A 164 19.58 2.06 21.71
N THR A 165 19.11 0.91 21.25
CA THR A 165 17.68 0.59 21.19
C THR A 165 17.42 -0.83 21.67
N HIS A 166 16.15 -1.20 21.80
CA HIS A 166 15.75 -2.56 22.16
C HIS A 166 14.48 -2.97 21.44
N PHE A 167 14.33 -4.28 21.31
CA PHE A 167 13.20 -4.90 20.63
C PHE A 167 12.64 -6.00 21.53
N GLN A 168 11.33 -5.97 21.73
CA GLN A 168 10.62 -7.03 22.43
C GLN A 168 10.12 -8.04 21.40
N PHE A 169 10.33 -9.33 21.67
CA PHE A 169 9.86 -10.42 20.82
C PHE A 169 8.92 -11.35 21.59
N ARG A 170 7.90 -11.84 20.90
CA ARG A 170 7.05 -12.95 21.33
C ARG A 170 6.57 -13.77 20.12
N ASN A 171 6.09 -14.99 20.36
CA ASN A 171 5.39 -15.82 19.38
C ASN A 171 6.12 -15.99 18.01
N LEU A 172 7.28 -16.64 17.99
CA LEU A 172 7.86 -17.13 16.74
C LEU A 172 7.12 -18.41 16.31
N LYS A 173 6.43 -18.35 15.17
CA LYS A 173 5.59 -19.44 14.67
C LYS A 173 5.96 -19.83 13.24
N ALA A 174 5.78 -21.11 12.92
CA ALA A 174 5.73 -21.64 11.57
C ALA A 174 4.28 -22.00 11.24
N ILE A 175 3.80 -21.58 10.07
CA ILE A 175 2.40 -21.70 9.65
C ILE A 175 2.34 -22.46 8.33
N THR A 176 1.44 -23.45 8.28
CA THR A 176 1.04 -24.16 7.06
C THR A 176 -0.39 -23.79 6.74
N GLY A 177 -0.61 -22.97 5.70
CA GLY A 177 -1.95 -22.53 5.32
C GLY A 177 -2.80 -23.68 4.75
N ASP A 178 -4.10 -23.43 4.59
CA ASP A 178 -4.97 -24.31 3.78
C ASP A 178 -4.76 -24.11 2.27
N VAL A 179 -4.38 -22.88 1.90
CA VAL A 179 -4.23 -22.41 0.53
C VAL A 179 -2.77 -22.04 0.28
N THR A 180 -2.22 -22.47 -0.85
CA THR A 180 -0.89 -22.05 -1.29
C THR A 180 -0.90 -21.53 -2.71
N ILE A 181 0.01 -20.60 -2.99
CA ILE A 181 0.28 -20.08 -4.32
C ILE A 181 1.63 -20.63 -4.78
N VAL A 182 1.64 -21.35 -5.91
CA VAL A 182 2.87 -21.87 -6.50
C VAL A 182 3.48 -20.80 -7.39
N VAL A 183 4.70 -20.39 -7.07
CA VAL A 183 5.42 -19.32 -7.77
C VAL A 183 6.75 -19.84 -8.34
N PRO A 184 7.29 -19.24 -9.41
CA PRO A 184 8.65 -19.52 -9.85
C PRO A 184 9.67 -19.21 -8.75
N ASP A 185 10.89 -19.73 -8.92
CA ASP A 185 11.98 -19.39 -7.99
C ASP A 185 12.28 -17.88 -8.00
N LEU A 186 12.62 -17.31 -6.84
CA LEU A 186 12.94 -15.88 -6.70
C LEU A 186 14.04 -15.39 -7.65
N SER A 187 14.98 -16.26 -8.02
CA SER A 187 16.03 -15.97 -9.02
C SER A 187 15.45 -15.59 -10.38
N GLN A 188 14.20 -15.97 -10.66
CA GLN A 188 13.48 -15.67 -11.89
C GLN A 188 12.54 -14.47 -11.74
N LYS A 189 12.48 -13.78 -10.60
CA LYS A 189 11.51 -12.69 -10.33
C LYS A 189 11.48 -11.61 -11.41
N GLN A 190 12.64 -11.24 -11.96
CA GLN A 190 12.70 -10.25 -13.04
C GLN A 190 12.15 -10.79 -14.37
N LYS A 191 12.37 -12.07 -14.67
CA LYS A 191 11.91 -12.73 -15.90
C LYS A 191 10.42 -13.09 -15.86
N GLU A 192 9.91 -13.42 -14.67
CA GLU A 192 8.55 -13.87 -14.40
C GLU A 192 7.75 -12.83 -13.60
N LYS A 193 8.02 -11.53 -13.82
CA LYS A 193 7.43 -10.42 -13.06
C LYS A 193 5.90 -10.45 -13.03
N ASP A 194 5.27 -10.89 -14.12
CA ASP A 194 3.81 -10.92 -14.26
C ASP A 194 3.18 -12.02 -13.39
N THR A 195 3.89 -13.15 -13.24
CA THR A 195 3.51 -14.26 -12.35
C THR A 195 3.53 -13.81 -10.89
N PHE A 196 4.60 -13.14 -10.47
CA PHE A 196 4.69 -12.57 -9.11
C PHE A 196 3.62 -11.49 -8.88
N ALA A 197 3.40 -10.60 -9.85
CA ALA A 197 2.36 -9.58 -9.74
C ALA A 197 0.93 -10.17 -9.67
N ALA A 198 0.69 -11.31 -10.30
CA ALA A 198 -0.56 -12.06 -10.19
C ALA A 198 -0.67 -12.76 -8.82
N ALA A 199 0.42 -13.37 -8.33
CA ALA A 199 0.50 -13.97 -7.00
C ALA A 199 0.19 -12.94 -5.89
N ASP A 200 0.88 -11.79 -5.91
CA ASP A 200 0.69 -10.70 -4.94
C ASP A 200 -0.77 -10.23 -4.89
N ARG A 201 -1.42 -10.18 -6.06
CA ARG A 201 -2.81 -9.74 -6.19
C ARG A 201 -3.79 -10.75 -5.63
N ILE A 202 -3.62 -12.04 -5.94
CA ILE A 202 -4.48 -13.10 -5.40
C ILE A 202 -4.30 -13.20 -3.88
N GLU A 203 -3.07 -13.17 -3.39
CA GLU A 203 -2.78 -13.16 -1.94
C GLU A 203 -3.47 -11.98 -1.25
N THR A 204 -3.36 -10.76 -1.79
CA THR A 204 -4.05 -9.58 -1.24
C THR A 204 -5.56 -9.80 -1.11
N PHE A 205 -6.21 -10.36 -2.14
CA PHE A 205 -7.65 -10.63 -2.09
C PHE A 205 -8.02 -11.71 -1.06
N LEU A 206 -7.22 -12.77 -0.94
CA LEU A 206 -7.44 -13.83 0.05
C LEU A 206 -7.23 -13.32 1.47
N GLU A 207 -6.14 -12.60 1.73
CA GLU A 207 -5.84 -12.03 3.04
C GLU A 207 -6.90 -11.03 3.48
N THR A 208 -7.38 -10.17 2.57
CA THR A 208 -8.48 -9.22 2.85
C THR A 208 -9.78 -9.96 3.21
N SER A 209 -9.93 -11.22 2.79
CA SER A 209 -11.07 -12.08 3.11
C SER A 209 -10.88 -12.88 4.40
N GLY A 210 -9.74 -12.75 5.07
CA GLY A 210 -9.39 -13.55 6.24
C GLY A 210 -8.95 -14.98 5.90
N ILE A 211 -8.64 -15.25 4.63
CA ILE A 211 -8.07 -16.54 4.19
C ILE A 211 -6.55 -16.38 4.17
N GLY A 212 -5.87 -17.06 5.09
CA GLY A 212 -4.42 -17.12 5.08
C GLY A 212 -3.93 -18.02 3.93
N CYS A 213 -3.02 -17.50 3.11
CA CYS A 213 -2.28 -18.29 2.13
C CYS A 213 -0.77 -18.15 2.33
N ASP A 214 -0.04 -19.14 1.80
CA ASP A 214 1.42 -19.12 1.74
C ASP A 214 1.93 -19.35 0.31
N ARG A 215 3.24 -19.30 0.12
CA ARG A 215 3.90 -19.48 -1.19
C ARG A 215 4.85 -20.67 -1.17
N ILE A 216 4.84 -21.47 -2.23
CA ILE A 216 5.81 -22.54 -2.48
C ILE A 216 6.49 -22.27 -3.83
N SER A 217 7.82 -22.35 -3.88
CA SER A 217 8.54 -22.23 -5.14
C SER A 217 8.39 -23.50 -5.97
N GLU A 218 8.39 -23.36 -7.30
CA GLU A 218 8.25 -24.50 -8.22
C GLU A 218 9.33 -25.57 -8.03
N SER A 219 10.58 -25.17 -7.68
CA SER A 219 11.68 -26.11 -7.43
C SER A 219 11.53 -26.91 -6.13
N GLU A 220 10.84 -26.35 -5.13
CA GLU A 220 10.57 -27.00 -3.85
C GLU A 220 9.25 -27.78 -3.85
N LEU A 221 8.45 -27.69 -4.92
CA LEU A 221 7.13 -28.30 -4.97
C LEU A 221 7.23 -29.84 -4.93
N SER A 222 6.67 -30.41 -3.87
CA SER A 222 6.60 -31.85 -3.60
C SER A 222 5.36 -32.14 -2.76
N LEU A 223 4.98 -33.40 -2.63
CA LEU A 223 3.88 -33.78 -1.74
C LEU A 223 4.18 -33.46 -0.26
N ASN A 224 5.45 -33.51 0.13
CA ASN A 224 5.88 -33.18 1.49
C ASN A 224 5.80 -31.68 1.77
N THR A 225 6.17 -30.84 0.78
CA THR A 225 6.05 -29.38 0.92
C THR A 225 4.60 -28.93 0.84
N LEU A 226 3.75 -29.56 0.01
CA LEU A 226 2.31 -29.33 0.02
C LEU A 226 1.67 -29.70 1.38
N GLY A 227 2.12 -30.79 2.00
CA GLY A 227 1.72 -31.14 3.36
C GLY A 227 0.21 -31.32 3.52
N SER A 228 -0.38 -30.64 4.50
CA SER A 228 -1.82 -30.72 4.81
C SER A 228 -2.70 -29.71 4.04
N ARG A 229 -2.14 -29.01 3.06
CA ARG A 229 -2.88 -28.02 2.26
C ARG A 229 -4.01 -28.69 1.49
N SER A 230 -5.09 -27.94 1.31
CA SER A 230 -6.26 -28.39 0.55
C SER A 230 -6.31 -27.78 -0.84
N ILE A 231 -5.69 -26.62 -1.05
CA ILE A 231 -5.77 -25.86 -2.31
C ILE A 231 -4.39 -25.37 -2.76
N ALA A 232 -4.06 -25.55 -4.04
CA ALA A 232 -2.91 -24.99 -4.71
C ALA A 232 -3.35 -24.07 -5.87
N ILE A 233 -2.80 -22.86 -5.93
CA ILE A 233 -3.13 -21.84 -6.93
C ILE A 233 -1.94 -21.65 -7.87
N LEU A 234 -2.21 -21.68 -9.18
CA LEU A 234 -1.31 -21.27 -10.25
C LEU A 234 -1.75 -19.88 -10.76
N PRO A 235 -1.19 -18.78 -10.22
CA PRO A 235 -1.68 -17.42 -10.48
C PRO A 235 -1.45 -16.99 -11.94
N PHE A 236 -0.38 -17.50 -12.56
CA PHE A 236 -0.05 -17.41 -13.99
C PHE A 236 1.29 -18.14 -14.21
N ASN A 237 1.29 -19.45 -14.41
CA ASN A 237 2.55 -20.19 -14.59
C ASN A 237 2.66 -20.67 -16.05
N PRO A 238 3.07 -19.81 -17.00
CA PRO A 238 3.12 -20.17 -18.41
C PRO A 238 4.20 -21.23 -18.72
N ARG A 239 5.20 -21.36 -17.85
CA ARG A 239 6.38 -22.24 -18.02
C ARG A 239 6.52 -23.29 -16.92
N ILE A 240 5.41 -23.65 -16.26
CA ILE A 240 5.44 -24.64 -15.18
C ILE A 240 6.06 -25.96 -15.64
N SER A 241 6.96 -26.52 -14.82
CA SER A 241 7.70 -27.73 -15.18
C SER A 241 6.83 -28.98 -15.21
N SER A 242 7.25 -29.99 -15.98
CA SER A 242 6.59 -31.31 -16.01
C SER A 242 6.63 -32.01 -14.64
N GLN A 243 7.72 -31.84 -13.90
CA GLN A 243 7.86 -32.34 -12.53
C GLN A 243 6.81 -31.72 -11.60
N ALA A 244 6.67 -30.39 -11.62
CA ALA A 244 5.66 -29.69 -10.83
C ALA A 244 4.24 -30.15 -11.21
N CYS A 245 3.96 -30.32 -12.50
CA CYS A 245 2.68 -30.88 -12.96
C CYS A 245 2.43 -32.29 -12.42
N GLY A 246 3.46 -33.15 -12.37
CA GLY A 246 3.37 -34.49 -11.79
C GLY A 246 2.98 -34.47 -10.32
N VAL A 247 3.56 -33.56 -9.53
CA VAL A 247 3.22 -33.37 -8.11
C VAL A 247 1.79 -32.86 -7.95
N LEU A 248 1.37 -31.88 -8.75
CA LEU A 248 -0.01 -31.35 -8.71
C LEU A 248 -1.05 -32.40 -9.11
N ASN A 249 -0.72 -33.31 -10.02
CA ASN A 249 -1.59 -34.44 -10.34
C ASN A 249 -1.77 -35.38 -9.14
N GLN A 250 -0.68 -35.77 -8.49
CA GLN A 250 -0.75 -36.59 -7.28
C GLN A 250 -1.50 -35.88 -6.14
N PHE A 251 -1.35 -34.55 -6.04
CA PHE A 251 -2.09 -33.72 -5.09
C PHE A 251 -3.60 -33.78 -5.33
N MET A 252 -4.05 -33.64 -6.59
CA MET A 252 -5.47 -33.78 -6.96
C MET A 252 -6.01 -35.18 -6.72
N GLU A 253 -5.21 -36.23 -6.99
CA GLU A 253 -5.59 -37.62 -6.73
C GLU A 253 -5.80 -37.89 -5.24
N ARG A 254 -5.09 -37.17 -4.37
CA ARG A 254 -5.24 -37.23 -2.90
C ARG A 254 -6.33 -36.31 -2.36
N GLY A 255 -7.13 -35.70 -3.23
CA GLY A 255 -8.28 -34.86 -2.87
C GLY A 255 -7.99 -33.36 -2.84
N GLY A 256 -6.73 -32.94 -3.02
CA GLY A 256 -6.36 -31.53 -3.17
C GLY A 256 -7.01 -30.87 -4.38
N LYS A 257 -7.16 -29.54 -4.34
CA LYS A 257 -7.78 -28.76 -5.43
C LYS A 257 -6.75 -27.85 -6.09
N VAL A 258 -6.77 -27.77 -7.42
CA VAL A 258 -5.88 -26.88 -8.18
C VAL A 258 -6.69 -25.78 -8.86
N TYR A 259 -6.38 -24.53 -8.57
CA TYR A 259 -6.97 -23.37 -9.23
C TYR A 259 -5.96 -22.75 -10.20
N LEU A 260 -6.34 -22.61 -11.48
CA LEU A 260 -5.45 -22.13 -12.53
C LEU A 260 -6.00 -20.86 -13.18
N ASN A 261 -5.09 -19.96 -13.53
CA ASN A 261 -5.40 -18.72 -14.25
C ASN A 261 -4.66 -18.69 -15.60
N PHE A 262 -5.41 -18.36 -16.66
CA PHE A 262 -4.93 -18.14 -18.04
C PHE A 262 -4.35 -19.37 -18.75
N ASN A 263 -3.49 -20.17 -18.12
CA ASN A 263 -2.86 -21.35 -18.72
C ASN A 263 -3.29 -22.65 -18.03
N ILE A 264 -3.65 -23.65 -18.83
CA ILE A 264 -3.79 -25.05 -18.37
C ILE A 264 -2.62 -25.84 -18.96
N PRO A 265 -1.68 -26.35 -18.15
CA PRO A 265 -0.67 -27.28 -18.62
C PRO A 265 -1.33 -28.57 -19.13
N THR A 266 -0.93 -29.04 -20.30
CA THR A 266 -1.52 -30.26 -20.92
C THR A 266 -1.46 -31.47 -19.99
N ALA A 267 -0.41 -31.58 -19.17
CA ALA A 267 -0.25 -32.64 -18.19
C ALA A 267 -1.33 -32.65 -17.08
N LEU A 268 -2.03 -31.54 -16.85
CA LEU A 268 -3.06 -31.42 -15.82
C LEU A 268 -4.49 -31.58 -16.37
N GLU A 269 -4.70 -31.44 -17.69
CA GLU A 269 -6.04 -31.38 -18.31
C GLU A 269 -6.94 -32.57 -17.93
N LYS A 270 -6.41 -33.79 -18.08
CA LYS A 270 -7.15 -35.03 -17.77
C LYS A 270 -7.58 -35.08 -16.32
N ASN A 271 -6.66 -34.78 -15.41
CA ASN A 271 -6.88 -34.93 -13.98
C ASN A 271 -7.75 -33.81 -13.42
N LEU A 272 -7.62 -32.60 -13.97
CA LEU A 272 -8.48 -31.46 -13.66
C LEU A 272 -9.90 -31.63 -14.24
N GLY A 273 -10.04 -32.40 -15.32
CA GLY A 273 -11.31 -32.57 -16.05
C GLY A 273 -11.66 -31.36 -16.93
N ILE A 274 -10.66 -30.57 -17.32
CA ILE A 274 -10.82 -29.35 -18.11
C ILE A 274 -9.76 -29.36 -19.21
N LYS A 275 -10.20 -29.33 -20.47
CA LYS A 275 -9.32 -29.32 -21.64
C LYS A 275 -9.05 -27.90 -22.11
N LYS A 276 -7.78 -27.59 -22.35
CA LYS A 276 -7.37 -26.30 -22.92
C LYS A 276 -7.89 -26.15 -24.34
N GLY A 277 -8.43 -24.98 -24.64
CA GLY A 277 -8.87 -24.57 -25.97
C GLY A 277 -7.87 -23.61 -26.62
N SER A 278 -8.41 -22.69 -27.41
CA SER A 278 -7.63 -21.77 -28.23
C SER A 278 -7.50 -20.41 -27.57
N TYR A 279 -6.41 -19.71 -27.90
CA TYR A 279 -6.26 -18.29 -27.59
C TYR A 279 -7.33 -17.48 -28.33
N PHE A 280 -7.96 -16.53 -27.64
CA PHE A 280 -8.94 -15.62 -28.20
C PHE A 280 -8.58 -14.18 -27.82
N LYS A 281 -8.70 -13.27 -28.79
CA LYS A 281 -8.55 -11.83 -28.64
C LYS A 281 -9.75 -11.16 -29.32
N PRO A 282 -10.52 -10.32 -28.62
CA PRO A 282 -11.61 -9.55 -29.24
C PRO A 282 -11.09 -8.57 -30.31
N ASP A 283 -11.92 -8.28 -31.31
CA ASP A 283 -11.59 -7.35 -32.39
C ASP A 283 -11.55 -5.88 -31.94
N SER A 284 -12.24 -5.55 -30.85
CA SER A 284 -12.30 -4.22 -30.26
C SER A 284 -12.16 -4.26 -28.72
N PRO A 285 -11.66 -3.18 -28.09
CA PRO A 285 -11.73 -3.01 -26.64
C PRO A 285 -13.18 -3.14 -26.15
N GLY A 286 -13.38 -3.71 -24.96
CA GLY A 286 -14.72 -3.92 -24.40
C GLY A 286 -15.35 -5.27 -24.70
N GLY A 287 -14.79 -6.06 -25.64
CA GLY A 287 -15.32 -7.40 -25.96
C GLY A 287 -15.20 -8.45 -24.85
N LEU A 288 -14.53 -8.14 -23.73
CA LEU A 288 -14.47 -8.94 -22.50
C LEU A 288 -14.48 -7.95 -21.31
N ALA A 289 -15.67 -7.52 -20.88
CA ALA A 289 -15.84 -6.43 -19.91
C ALA A 289 -16.33 -6.92 -18.54
N SER A 290 -17.12 -7.99 -18.50
CA SER A 290 -17.60 -8.59 -17.26
C SER A 290 -17.76 -10.10 -17.36
N ILE A 291 -17.84 -10.74 -16.21
CA ILE A 291 -18.06 -12.17 -16.05
C ILE A 291 -19.37 -12.34 -15.32
N HIS A 292 -20.33 -13.03 -15.93
CA HIS A 292 -21.59 -13.37 -15.29
C HIS A 292 -21.51 -14.80 -14.79
N LEU A 293 -21.77 -14.98 -13.50
CA LEU A 293 -21.58 -16.23 -12.78
C LEU A 293 -22.93 -16.82 -12.41
N GLN A 294 -23.10 -18.11 -12.68
CA GLN A 294 -24.36 -18.82 -12.54
C GLN A 294 -24.12 -20.22 -11.98
N ASP A 295 -24.00 -20.32 -10.65
CA ASP A 295 -23.93 -21.62 -9.97
C ASP A 295 -24.44 -21.52 -8.53
N ALA A 296 -25.62 -22.06 -8.26
CA ALA A 296 -26.22 -22.06 -6.93
C ALA A 296 -25.52 -23.02 -5.94
N GLY A 297 -24.69 -23.95 -6.43
CA GLY A 297 -23.90 -24.87 -5.61
C GLY A 297 -22.63 -24.24 -5.02
N ILE A 298 -22.23 -23.06 -5.50
CA ILE A 298 -21.11 -22.30 -4.96
C ILE A 298 -21.66 -21.15 -4.11
N LEU A 299 -21.77 -21.40 -2.80
CA LEU A 299 -22.29 -20.42 -1.85
C LEU A 299 -21.45 -19.14 -1.87
N GLY A 300 -22.12 -17.98 -1.93
CA GLY A 300 -21.46 -16.67 -1.88
C GLY A 300 -20.84 -16.21 -3.20
N LEU A 301 -21.03 -16.95 -4.29
CA LEU A 301 -20.57 -16.54 -5.62
C LEU A 301 -21.28 -15.23 -6.05
N PRO A 302 -20.56 -14.17 -6.44
CA PRO A 302 -21.19 -12.94 -6.94
C PRO A 302 -21.89 -13.21 -8.27
N ALA A 303 -22.99 -12.52 -8.57
CA ALA A 303 -23.70 -12.69 -9.85
C ALA A 303 -22.90 -12.13 -11.05
N GLU A 304 -22.15 -11.06 -10.84
CA GLU A 304 -21.32 -10.39 -11.83
C GLU A 304 -20.00 -9.93 -11.21
N VAL A 305 -18.92 -10.04 -11.99
CA VAL A 305 -17.59 -9.48 -11.70
C VAL A 305 -17.12 -8.69 -12.91
N LYS A 306 -16.78 -7.41 -12.74
CA LYS A 306 -16.23 -6.61 -13.86
C LYS A 306 -14.73 -6.85 -14.04
N GLN A 307 -14.31 -7.01 -15.29
CA GLN A 307 -12.91 -7.11 -15.65
C GLN A 307 -12.72 -6.75 -17.12
N ALA A 308 -11.93 -5.70 -17.39
CA ALA A 308 -11.57 -5.29 -18.74
C ALA A 308 -10.41 -6.17 -19.27
N SER A 309 -10.74 -7.37 -19.73
CA SER A 309 -9.77 -8.31 -20.32
C SER A 309 -9.53 -8.01 -21.80
N TRP A 310 -8.30 -8.20 -22.26
CA TRP A 310 -7.92 -7.97 -23.67
C TRP A 310 -7.72 -9.27 -24.45
N ASN A 311 -7.74 -10.41 -23.79
CA ASN A 311 -7.66 -11.75 -24.38
C ASN A 311 -8.18 -12.79 -23.37
N LEU A 312 -8.19 -14.06 -23.78
CA LEU A 312 -8.36 -15.21 -22.91
C LEU A 312 -7.83 -16.48 -23.60
N VAL A 313 -7.76 -17.57 -22.85
CA VAL A 313 -7.60 -18.93 -23.41
C VAL A 313 -8.88 -19.69 -23.11
N THR A 314 -9.59 -20.14 -24.15
CA THR A 314 -10.82 -20.92 -23.94
C THR A 314 -10.50 -22.27 -23.31
N ALA A 315 -11.50 -22.88 -22.69
CA ALA A 315 -11.39 -24.24 -22.19
C ALA A 315 -12.77 -24.90 -22.20
N THR A 316 -12.80 -26.24 -22.20
CA THR A 316 -14.03 -27.02 -22.18
C THR A 316 -14.02 -28.04 -21.06
N PRO A 317 -15.14 -28.26 -20.35
CA PRO A 317 -15.28 -29.36 -19.42
C PRO A 317 -15.12 -30.71 -20.11
N THR A 318 -14.43 -31.66 -19.48
CA THR A 318 -14.20 -33.02 -20.03
C THR A 318 -14.38 -34.15 -19.01
N GLY A 319 -14.38 -33.88 -17.70
CA GLY A 319 -14.54 -34.91 -16.68
C GLY A 319 -14.64 -34.35 -15.27
N HIS A 320 -14.68 -35.22 -14.25
CA HIS A 320 -14.72 -34.84 -12.82
C HIS A 320 -15.81 -33.81 -12.46
N ASN A 321 -16.99 -33.97 -13.06
CA ASN A 321 -18.12 -33.04 -12.93
C ASN A 321 -17.77 -31.58 -13.22
N ALA A 322 -16.80 -31.37 -14.13
CA ALA A 322 -16.46 -30.06 -14.63
C ALA A 322 -17.66 -29.42 -15.32
N ARG A 323 -17.89 -28.13 -15.05
CA ARG A 323 -18.96 -27.34 -15.66
C ARG A 323 -18.57 -25.88 -15.76
N ILE A 324 -19.18 -25.18 -16.71
CA ILE A 324 -19.02 -23.73 -16.86
C ILE A 324 -19.85 -23.07 -15.75
N VAL A 325 -19.19 -22.28 -14.93
CA VAL A 325 -19.77 -21.54 -13.80
C VAL A 325 -19.93 -20.06 -14.13
N GLY A 326 -19.16 -19.55 -15.09
CA GLY A 326 -19.35 -18.18 -15.58
C GLY A 326 -18.93 -17.99 -17.01
N GLU A 327 -19.50 -16.97 -17.62
CA GLU A 327 -19.29 -16.59 -19.03
C GLU A 327 -18.91 -15.12 -19.16
N TRP A 328 -18.14 -14.81 -20.20
CA TRP A 328 -17.74 -13.45 -20.53
C TRP A 328 -18.84 -12.69 -21.25
N TYR A 329 -19.02 -11.43 -20.87
CA TYR A 329 -19.93 -10.46 -21.47
C TYR A 329 -19.13 -9.26 -21.98
N ASP A 330 -19.61 -8.67 -23.08
CA ASP A 330 -19.04 -7.43 -23.62
C ASP A 330 -19.52 -6.19 -22.83
N ASP A 331 -18.96 -5.03 -23.16
CA ASP A 331 -19.28 -3.75 -22.52
C ASP A 331 -20.70 -3.24 -22.79
N THR A 332 -21.41 -3.86 -23.74
CA THR A 332 -22.85 -3.64 -23.97
C THR A 332 -23.73 -4.57 -23.14
N GLY A 333 -23.14 -5.52 -22.41
CA GLY A 333 -23.84 -6.52 -21.61
C GLY A 333 -24.36 -7.70 -22.42
N LYS A 334 -23.81 -7.99 -23.60
CA LYS A 334 -24.14 -9.19 -24.38
C LYS A 334 -23.19 -10.34 -24.08
N PRO A 335 -23.70 -11.59 -23.99
CA PRO A 335 -22.84 -12.76 -23.79
C PRO A 335 -21.96 -12.98 -25.02
N THR A 336 -20.68 -13.24 -24.78
CA THR A 336 -19.68 -13.53 -25.83
C THR A 336 -19.66 -15.01 -26.23
N GLY A 337 -20.36 -15.86 -25.48
CA GLY A 337 -20.30 -17.32 -25.60
C GLY A 337 -18.96 -17.94 -25.20
N LYS A 338 -18.09 -17.18 -24.51
CA LYS A 338 -16.78 -17.67 -24.04
C LYS A 338 -16.83 -18.02 -22.56
N PRO A 339 -16.45 -19.25 -22.16
CA PRO A 339 -16.33 -19.61 -20.75
C PRO A 339 -15.30 -18.74 -20.03
N ALA A 340 -15.70 -18.20 -18.89
CA ALA A 340 -14.84 -17.41 -18.00
C ALA A 340 -14.29 -18.25 -16.85
N LEU A 341 -15.16 -18.97 -16.15
CA LEU A 341 -14.81 -19.82 -15.01
C LEU A 341 -15.38 -21.22 -15.22
N ILE A 342 -14.53 -22.23 -15.10
CA ILE A 342 -14.90 -23.64 -15.13
C ILE A 342 -14.49 -24.25 -13.80
N VAL A 343 -15.40 -24.98 -13.15
CA VAL A 343 -15.17 -25.62 -11.85
C VAL A 343 -15.42 -27.12 -11.99
N SER A 344 -14.52 -27.93 -11.43
CA SER A 344 -14.62 -29.39 -11.31
C SER A 344 -14.44 -29.82 -9.85
N GLU A 345 -14.65 -31.10 -9.56
CA GLU A 345 -14.36 -31.67 -8.23
C GLU A 345 -12.89 -31.59 -7.83
N ARG A 346 -11.99 -31.35 -8.79
CA ARG A 346 -10.53 -31.35 -8.56
C ARG A 346 -9.91 -29.96 -8.68
N GLY A 347 -10.70 -28.94 -8.99
CA GLY A 347 -10.17 -27.59 -9.12
C GLY A 347 -11.03 -26.65 -9.94
N ALA A 348 -10.42 -25.56 -10.38
CA ALA A 348 -11.07 -24.61 -11.26
C ALA A 348 -10.06 -23.98 -12.22
N TYR A 349 -10.60 -23.47 -13.33
CA TYR A 349 -9.85 -22.72 -14.32
C TYR A 349 -10.57 -21.41 -14.62
N PHE A 350 -9.85 -20.30 -14.48
CA PHE A 350 -10.28 -18.99 -14.94
C PHE A 350 -9.53 -18.64 -16.23
N SER A 351 -10.27 -18.33 -17.30
CA SER A 351 -9.73 -18.21 -18.66
C SER A 351 -8.83 -16.99 -18.90
N HIS A 352 -8.68 -16.14 -17.89
CA HIS A 352 -7.76 -15.01 -17.90
C HIS A 352 -6.94 -14.93 -16.59
N LEU A 353 -6.10 -13.90 -16.48
CA LEU A 353 -5.54 -13.43 -15.21
C LEU A 353 -6.62 -12.73 -14.38
N ILE A 354 -6.60 -12.87 -13.06
CA ILE A 354 -7.39 -12.04 -12.15
C ILE A 354 -6.79 -10.63 -12.16
N LEU A 355 -7.51 -9.60 -12.62
CA LEU A 355 -7.05 -8.20 -12.66
C LEU A 355 -7.44 -7.40 -11.41
N ARG A 356 -7.11 -6.10 -11.34
CA ARG A 356 -7.41 -5.25 -10.17
C ARG A 356 -8.78 -4.57 -10.21
N ASP A 357 -9.47 -4.60 -11.36
CA ASP A 357 -10.81 -4.02 -11.52
C ASP A 357 -11.80 -4.68 -10.55
N ASP A 358 -12.84 -3.97 -10.13
CA ASP A 358 -13.90 -4.53 -9.29
C ASP A 358 -13.40 -5.39 -8.09
N PRO A 359 -12.53 -4.81 -7.24
CA PRO A 359 -11.82 -5.57 -6.21
C PRO A 359 -12.76 -6.25 -5.22
N VAL A 360 -13.93 -5.66 -4.95
CA VAL A 360 -14.95 -6.22 -4.05
C VAL A 360 -15.53 -7.51 -4.62
N GLN A 361 -15.96 -7.50 -5.89
CA GLN A 361 -16.55 -8.68 -6.51
C GLN A 361 -15.49 -9.76 -6.79
N LYS A 362 -14.24 -9.38 -7.12
CA LYS A 362 -13.14 -10.35 -7.25
C LYS A 362 -12.77 -11.01 -5.93
N GLN A 363 -12.78 -10.23 -4.84
CA GLN A 363 -12.61 -10.77 -3.50
C GLN A 363 -13.73 -11.76 -3.17
N ALA A 364 -14.99 -11.41 -3.44
CA ALA A 364 -16.13 -12.31 -3.24
C ALA A 364 -16.02 -13.60 -4.08
N LEU A 365 -15.63 -13.48 -5.35
CA LEU A 365 -15.40 -14.61 -6.26
C LEU A 365 -14.35 -15.58 -5.71
N LEU A 366 -13.17 -15.07 -5.35
CA LEU A 366 -12.08 -15.91 -4.82
C LEU A 366 -12.47 -16.53 -3.47
N THR A 367 -13.13 -15.77 -2.60
CA THR A 367 -13.61 -16.27 -1.30
C THR A 367 -14.59 -17.42 -1.48
N ALA A 368 -15.61 -17.24 -2.32
CA ALA A 368 -16.63 -18.25 -2.59
C ALA A 368 -16.01 -19.51 -3.21
N LEU A 369 -15.08 -19.34 -4.15
CA LEU A 369 -14.41 -20.46 -4.80
C LEU A 369 -13.50 -21.24 -3.83
N MET A 370 -12.68 -20.55 -3.04
CA MET A 370 -11.81 -21.21 -2.04
C MET A 370 -12.65 -21.93 -0.99
N ALA A 371 -13.71 -21.28 -0.48
CA ALA A 371 -14.59 -21.88 0.52
C ALA A 371 -15.48 -22.99 -0.05
N HIS A 372 -15.75 -23.01 -1.36
CA HIS A 372 -16.36 -24.15 -2.04
C HIS A 372 -15.43 -25.38 -2.04
N PHE A 373 -14.13 -25.16 -2.29
CA PHE A 373 -13.13 -26.22 -2.23
C PHE A 373 -12.82 -26.71 -0.82
N GLN A 374 -12.86 -25.80 0.16
CA GLN A 374 -12.59 -26.09 1.56
C GLN A 374 -13.62 -25.38 2.45
N PRO A 375 -14.79 -26.00 2.73
CA PRO A 375 -15.90 -25.38 3.46
C PRO A 375 -15.54 -24.84 4.85
N ARG A 376 -14.53 -25.41 5.52
CA ARG A 376 -14.08 -24.91 6.85
C ARG A 376 -13.51 -23.49 6.79
N LEU A 377 -13.13 -22.99 5.61
CA LEU A 377 -12.67 -21.60 5.45
C LEU A 377 -13.77 -20.60 5.83
N TRP A 378 -15.05 -20.95 5.69
CA TRP A 378 -16.15 -20.07 6.11
C TRP A 378 -16.07 -19.69 7.59
N ASP A 379 -15.66 -20.60 8.47
CA ASP A 379 -15.54 -20.33 9.91
C ASP A 379 -14.46 -19.27 10.17
N ALA A 380 -13.34 -19.33 9.47
CA ALA A 380 -12.26 -18.35 9.61
C ALA A 380 -12.63 -16.98 9.03
N ILE A 381 -13.29 -16.96 7.86
CA ILE A 381 -13.83 -15.73 7.27
C ILE A 381 -14.83 -15.09 8.23
N ALA A 382 -15.72 -15.88 8.85
CA ALA A 382 -16.68 -15.41 9.83
C ALA A 382 -15.99 -14.84 11.08
N ALA A 383 -14.97 -15.52 11.61
CA ALA A 383 -14.19 -15.02 12.73
C ALA A 383 -13.50 -13.68 12.41
N GLY A 384 -12.83 -13.60 11.26
CA GLY A 384 -12.18 -12.36 10.80
C GLY A 384 -13.19 -11.22 10.60
N THR A 385 -14.36 -11.50 10.03
CA THR A 385 -15.43 -10.51 9.85
C THR A 385 -15.97 -10.02 11.20
N ILE A 386 -16.12 -10.91 12.19
CA ILE A 386 -16.54 -10.56 13.56
C ILE A 386 -15.50 -9.64 14.21
N GLN A 387 -14.21 -9.94 14.05
CA GLN A 387 -13.13 -9.09 14.56
C GLN A 387 -13.13 -7.71 13.90
N GLN A 388 -13.29 -7.66 12.56
CA GLN A 388 -13.39 -6.39 11.83
C GLN A 388 -14.63 -5.57 12.22
N ALA A 389 -15.72 -6.21 12.67
CA ALA A 389 -16.91 -5.51 13.14
C ALA A 389 -16.70 -4.78 14.48
N GLU A 390 -15.63 -5.10 15.22
CA GLU A 390 -15.21 -4.38 16.42
C GLU A 390 -14.32 -3.16 16.11
N GLN A 391 -13.79 -3.06 14.88
CA GLN A 391 -12.87 -2.01 14.44
C GLN A 391 -13.56 -1.00 13.53
N VAL A 392 -13.66 0.26 13.98
CA VAL A 392 -14.30 1.36 13.25
C VAL A 392 -13.48 2.63 13.43
N GLY A 393 -13.14 3.28 12.31
CA GLY A 393 -12.24 4.44 12.32
C GLY A 393 -10.92 4.10 13.02
N PRO A 394 -10.41 4.97 13.90
CA PRO A 394 -9.13 4.74 14.59
C PRO A 394 -9.25 3.80 15.80
N PHE A 395 -10.43 3.23 16.07
CA PHE A 395 -10.68 2.46 17.30
C PHE A 395 -10.52 0.96 17.06
N HIS A 396 -9.78 0.31 17.96
CA HIS A 396 -9.49 -1.12 17.89
C HIS A 396 -10.51 -1.96 18.68
N SER A 397 -11.37 -1.29 19.46
CA SER A 397 -12.42 -1.94 20.24
C SER A 397 -13.73 -1.14 20.26
N PHE A 398 -14.83 -1.84 20.51
CA PHE A 398 -16.15 -1.21 20.69
C PHE A 398 -16.18 -0.24 21.88
N ASP A 399 -15.46 -0.53 22.96
CA ASP A 399 -15.45 0.33 24.15
C ASP A 399 -14.72 1.65 23.91
N GLU A 400 -13.66 1.65 23.11
CA GLU A 400 -13.02 2.88 22.63
C GLU A 400 -13.97 3.70 21.75
N LEU A 401 -14.58 3.06 20.75
CA LEU A 401 -15.56 3.69 19.86
C LEU A 401 -16.70 4.33 20.66
N ARG A 402 -17.29 3.57 21.58
CA ARG A 402 -18.41 4.04 22.41
C ARG A 402 -18.01 5.22 23.26
N ARG A 403 -16.88 5.14 23.97
CA ARG A 403 -16.40 6.25 24.81
C ARG A 403 -16.17 7.51 23.99
N SER A 404 -15.53 7.39 22.82
CA SER A 404 -15.28 8.53 21.93
C SER A 404 -16.57 9.16 21.42
N ILE A 405 -17.52 8.36 20.92
CA ILE A 405 -18.78 8.88 20.39
C ILE A 405 -19.58 9.58 21.49
N VAL A 406 -19.73 8.95 22.66
CA VAL A 406 -20.53 9.50 23.76
C VAL A 406 -19.90 10.76 24.35
N SER A 407 -18.57 10.87 24.37
CA SER A 407 -17.90 12.08 24.86
C SER A 407 -17.99 13.26 23.88
N THR A 408 -18.03 13.00 22.57
CA THR A 408 -17.94 14.03 21.51
C THR A 408 -19.29 14.68 21.17
N VAL A 409 -20.40 13.95 21.32
CA VAL A 409 -21.75 14.46 20.96
C VAL A 409 -22.25 15.47 21.99
N THR A 410 -22.72 16.65 21.61
CA THR A 410 -23.08 17.74 22.57
C THR A 410 -24.49 18.31 22.36
N PRO A 411 -25.51 17.46 22.16
CA PRO A 411 -26.60 17.45 23.15
C PRO A 411 -26.75 16.13 23.92
N GLN A 412 -27.17 16.19 25.20
CA GLN A 412 -27.36 15.01 26.05
C GLN A 412 -28.35 14.00 25.46
N GLN A 413 -29.42 14.46 24.81
CA GLN A 413 -30.39 13.59 24.13
C GLN A 413 -29.74 12.83 22.96
N SER A 414 -28.90 13.50 22.17
CA SER A 414 -28.15 12.87 21.06
C SER A 414 -27.09 11.88 21.58
N LYS A 415 -26.46 12.16 22.74
CA LYS A 415 -25.58 11.20 23.41
C LYS A 415 -26.32 9.91 23.78
N VAL A 416 -27.52 10.04 24.36
CA VAL A 416 -28.37 8.88 24.75
C VAL A 416 -28.81 8.09 23.53
N LEU A 417 -29.20 8.76 22.44
CA LEU A 417 -29.57 8.09 21.19
C LEU A 417 -28.39 7.35 20.57
N ALA A 418 -27.22 7.99 20.48
CA ALA A 418 -26.01 7.35 19.97
C ALA A 418 -25.58 6.15 20.82
N ALA A 419 -25.65 6.25 22.15
CA ALA A 419 -25.38 5.13 23.04
C ALA A 419 -26.36 3.97 22.82
N ARG A 420 -27.67 4.25 22.71
CA ARG A 420 -28.70 3.24 22.45
C ARG A 420 -28.52 2.57 21.09
N ASP A 421 -28.18 3.34 20.05
CA ASP A 421 -27.97 2.78 18.72
C ASP A 421 -26.70 1.92 18.69
N LEU A 422 -25.64 2.30 19.41
CA LEU A 422 -24.46 1.45 19.62
C LEU A 422 -24.81 0.16 20.39
N ASP A 423 -25.64 0.23 21.43
CA ASP A 423 -26.12 -0.94 22.17
C ASP A 423 -26.87 -1.94 21.26
N ARG A 424 -27.68 -1.44 20.32
CA ARG A 424 -28.34 -2.29 19.31
C ARG A 424 -27.35 -3.04 18.43
N THR A 425 -26.21 -2.42 18.08
CA THR A 425 -25.18 -3.10 17.28
C THR A 425 -24.50 -4.25 18.04
N SER A 426 -24.39 -4.15 19.37
CA SER A 426 -23.84 -5.22 20.20
C SER A 426 -24.66 -6.51 20.13
N ALA A 427 -25.99 -6.40 20.01
CA ALA A 427 -26.85 -7.57 19.82
C ALA A 427 -26.57 -8.30 18.49
N LEU A 428 -26.26 -7.57 17.41
CA LEU A 428 -25.87 -8.15 16.13
C LEU A 428 -24.54 -8.92 16.25
N LEU A 429 -23.57 -8.35 16.97
CA LEU A 429 -22.27 -8.99 17.18
C LEU A 429 -22.37 -10.25 18.05
N VAL A 430 -23.15 -10.20 19.13
CA VAL A 430 -23.45 -11.37 19.97
C VAL A 430 -24.10 -12.47 19.14
N ARG A 431 -25.06 -12.11 18.28
CA ARG A 431 -25.72 -13.06 17.38
C ARG A 431 -24.72 -13.67 16.39
N ALA A 432 -23.82 -12.87 15.80
CA ALA A 432 -22.78 -13.38 14.91
C ALA A 432 -21.86 -14.39 15.61
N LYS A 433 -21.40 -14.08 16.84
CA LYS A 433 -20.56 -14.98 17.66
C LYS A 433 -21.29 -16.29 17.98
N GLN A 434 -22.59 -16.25 18.32
CA GLN A 434 -23.40 -17.45 18.56
C GLN A 434 -23.59 -18.31 17.30
N LEU A 435 -23.81 -17.70 16.14
CA LEU A 435 -23.95 -18.41 14.87
C LEU A 435 -22.64 -19.10 14.47
N LEU A 436 -21.49 -18.44 14.65
CA LEU A 436 -20.19 -19.07 14.41
C LEU A 436 -19.98 -20.30 15.32
N GLN A 437 -20.35 -20.23 16.60
CA GLN A 437 -20.30 -21.38 17.51
C GLN A 437 -21.16 -22.55 17.05
N LYS A 438 -22.27 -22.27 16.35
CA LYS A 438 -23.17 -23.26 15.75
C LYS A 438 -22.73 -23.75 14.37
N LYS A 439 -21.55 -23.35 13.88
CA LYS A 439 -21.06 -23.64 12.52
C LYS A 439 -21.96 -23.05 11.41
N GLU A 440 -22.68 -21.99 11.73
CA GLU A 440 -23.54 -21.21 10.82
C GLU A 440 -22.77 -19.99 10.27
N ALA A 441 -21.60 -20.23 9.67
CA ALA A 441 -20.63 -19.19 9.33
C ALA A 441 -21.17 -18.12 8.35
N PHE A 442 -21.98 -18.50 7.36
CA PHE A 442 -22.53 -17.56 6.39
C PHE A 442 -23.47 -16.53 7.05
N GLN A 443 -24.35 -16.99 7.95
CA GLN A 443 -25.21 -16.10 8.73
C GLN A 443 -24.38 -15.27 9.71
N ALA A 444 -23.34 -15.86 10.33
CA ALA A 444 -22.43 -15.11 11.20
C ALA A 444 -21.76 -13.94 10.47
N ILE A 445 -21.26 -14.15 9.24
CA ILE A 445 -20.69 -13.10 8.39
C ILE A 445 -21.72 -12.01 8.11
N ALA A 446 -22.95 -12.37 7.74
CA ALA A 446 -24.00 -11.39 7.43
C ALA A 446 -24.33 -10.49 8.65
N PHE A 447 -24.48 -11.08 9.84
CA PHE A 447 -24.72 -10.32 11.08
C PHE A 447 -23.53 -9.45 11.47
N ALA A 448 -22.29 -9.95 11.30
CA ALA A 448 -21.08 -9.20 11.59
C ALA A 448 -20.88 -8.01 10.64
N ARG A 449 -21.09 -8.20 9.32
CA ARG A 449 -21.07 -7.09 8.34
C ARG A 449 -22.09 -6.03 8.66
N ARG A 450 -23.34 -6.44 8.93
CA ARG A 450 -24.41 -5.51 9.34
C ARG A 450 -24.04 -4.75 10.62
N CYS A 451 -23.46 -5.44 11.61
CA CYS A 451 -22.97 -4.80 12.82
C CYS A 451 -21.94 -3.70 12.49
N ARG A 452 -20.94 -4.02 11.67
CA ARG A 452 -19.91 -3.07 11.25
C ARG A 452 -20.51 -1.89 10.50
N GLU A 453 -21.37 -2.14 9.52
CA GLU A 453 -22.03 -1.09 8.72
C GLU A 453 -22.80 -0.11 9.60
N GLU A 454 -23.60 -0.60 10.55
CA GLU A 454 -24.35 0.26 11.46
C GLU A 454 -23.42 1.05 12.40
N ARG A 455 -22.34 0.43 12.92
CA ARG A 455 -21.36 1.14 13.74
C ARG A 455 -20.61 2.22 12.97
N VAL A 456 -20.22 1.94 11.72
CA VAL A 456 -19.62 2.93 10.82
C VAL A 456 -20.59 4.09 10.59
N LYS A 457 -21.87 3.83 10.27
CA LYS A 457 -22.87 4.90 10.11
C LYS A 457 -22.95 5.79 11.35
N ILE A 458 -23.01 5.22 12.56
CA ILE A 458 -23.06 5.99 13.81
C ILE A 458 -21.77 6.81 13.97
N TYR A 459 -20.60 6.20 13.74
CA TYR A 459 -19.31 6.89 13.77
C TYR A 459 -19.27 8.09 12.83
N LEU A 460 -19.64 7.90 11.56
CA LEU A 460 -19.70 8.94 10.54
C LEU A 460 -20.61 10.10 10.94
N LEU A 461 -21.82 9.79 11.42
CA LEU A 461 -22.82 10.82 11.78
C LEU A 461 -22.39 11.70 12.96
N THR A 462 -21.43 11.25 13.76
CA THR A 462 -20.93 11.95 14.96
C THR A 462 -19.66 12.77 14.71
N ARG A 463 -19.10 12.74 13.50
CA ARG A 463 -17.89 13.51 13.15
C ARG A 463 -18.18 15.00 13.06
N ALA A 464 -17.21 15.82 13.48
CA ALA A 464 -17.26 17.26 13.30
C ALA A 464 -17.12 17.65 11.81
N SER A 465 -17.68 18.82 11.46
CA SER A 465 -17.49 19.46 10.17
C SER A 465 -17.18 20.94 10.43
N PRO A 466 -15.91 21.30 10.66
CA PRO A 466 -15.53 22.67 10.99
C PRO A 466 -15.70 23.60 9.77
N PRO A 467 -16.12 24.86 9.97
CA PRO A 467 -16.33 25.82 8.88
C PRO A 467 -15.02 26.40 8.31
N ARG A 468 -13.86 26.10 8.92
CA ARG A 468 -12.55 26.54 8.47
C ARG A 468 -11.60 25.35 8.40
N GLU A 469 -11.43 24.81 7.20
CA GLU A 469 -10.67 23.59 6.92
C GLU A 469 -10.40 23.51 5.41
N ALA A 470 -9.16 23.24 5.02
CA ALA A 470 -8.86 22.87 3.64
C ALA A 470 -9.19 21.39 3.46
N ARG A 471 -10.03 21.09 2.47
CA ARG A 471 -10.53 19.74 2.18
C ARG A 471 -10.23 19.46 0.72
N ALA A 472 -9.06 18.87 0.50
CA ALA A 472 -8.51 18.69 -0.83
C ALA A 472 -8.59 17.27 -1.33
N PHE A 473 -8.67 17.11 -2.65
CA PHE A 473 -8.48 15.84 -3.33
C PHE A 473 -7.40 15.98 -4.39
N TRP A 474 -6.45 15.04 -4.41
CA TRP A 474 -5.49 14.92 -5.50
C TRP A 474 -6.03 14.02 -6.61
N ASP A 475 -6.00 14.53 -7.82
CA ASP A 475 -6.26 13.76 -9.04
C ASP A 475 -5.02 13.70 -9.92
N HIS A 476 -4.49 12.49 -10.09
CA HIS A 476 -3.36 12.26 -10.99
C HIS A 476 -3.82 12.14 -12.46
N SER A 477 -5.11 11.88 -12.70
CA SER A 477 -5.68 11.86 -14.04
C SER A 477 -5.87 13.28 -14.56
N PRO A 478 -5.46 13.58 -15.79
CA PRO A 478 -5.71 14.88 -16.40
C PRO A 478 -7.15 15.04 -16.91
N THR A 479 -8.02 14.05 -16.70
CA THR A 479 -9.40 14.03 -17.23
C THR A 479 -10.45 13.74 -16.16
N GLY A 480 -10.06 13.66 -14.88
CA GLY A 480 -11.00 13.32 -13.84
C GLY A 480 -11.23 11.81 -13.69
N PRO A 481 -12.00 11.40 -12.69
CA PRO A 481 -12.51 10.03 -12.53
C PRO A 481 -13.61 9.68 -13.55
N TYR A 482 -14.28 10.69 -14.11
CA TYR A 482 -15.18 10.58 -15.25
C TYR A 482 -14.51 11.28 -16.43
N PRO A 483 -13.79 10.57 -17.33
CA PRO A 483 -12.93 11.19 -18.32
C PRO A 483 -13.60 12.34 -19.10
N GLY A 484 -13.15 13.56 -18.86
CA GLY A 484 -13.64 14.81 -19.47
C GLY A 484 -14.88 15.43 -18.81
N ASP A 485 -15.60 14.69 -17.96
CA ASP A 485 -16.79 15.19 -17.25
C ASP A 485 -16.40 15.84 -15.91
N TRP A 486 -15.76 16.99 -16.03
CA TRP A 486 -15.35 17.82 -14.90
C TRP A 486 -16.55 18.41 -14.14
N ASP A 487 -17.68 18.65 -14.80
CA ASP A 487 -18.89 19.19 -14.16
C ASP A 487 -19.41 18.21 -13.10
N ARG A 488 -19.57 16.93 -13.48
CA ARG A 488 -19.97 15.88 -12.54
C ARG A 488 -18.97 15.72 -11.42
N THR A 489 -17.67 15.64 -11.75
CA THR A 489 -16.60 15.48 -10.76
C THR A 489 -16.61 16.60 -9.73
N CYS A 490 -16.62 17.86 -10.19
CA CYS A 490 -16.63 19.02 -9.30
C CYS A 490 -17.92 19.11 -8.48
N LYS A 491 -19.07 18.77 -9.07
CA LYS A 491 -20.34 18.73 -8.35
C LYS A 491 -20.30 17.73 -7.21
N GLU A 492 -19.88 16.49 -7.46
CA GLU A 492 -19.86 15.43 -6.44
C GLU A 492 -18.92 15.78 -5.28
N LEU A 493 -17.75 16.36 -5.56
CA LEU A 493 -16.80 16.84 -4.55
C LEU A 493 -17.37 18.00 -3.73
N ALA A 494 -17.92 19.03 -4.39
CA ALA A 494 -18.50 20.18 -3.70
C ALA A 494 -19.72 19.81 -2.86
N ASP A 495 -20.62 18.96 -3.38
CA ASP A 495 -21.75 18.39 -2.65
C ASP A 495 -21.32 17.63 -1.38
N ALA A 496 -20.12 17.04 -1.39
CA ALA A 496 -19.53 16.34 -0.26
C ALA A 496 -18.69 17.24 0.66
N GLY A 497 -18.67 18.55 0.40
CA GLY A 497 -18.01 19.54 1.25
C GLY A 497 -16.50 19.66 1.03
N PHE A 498 -15.93 19.06 -0.02
CA PHE A 498 -14.58 19.39 -0.48
C PHE A 498 -14.57 20.81 -1.05
N ASN A 499 -13.44 21.51 -0.94
CA ASN A 499 -13.31 22.90 -1.38
C ASN A 499 -12.06 23.16 -2.22
N MET A 500 -11.22 22.15 -2.43
CA MET A 500 -9.98 22.26 -3.20
C MET A 500 -9.77 21.00 -4.04
N LEU A 501 -9.44 21.19 -5.31
CA LEU A 501 -9.10 20.13 -6.24
C LEU A 501 -7.68 20.39 -6.78
N ILE A 502 -6.80 19.41 -6.62
CA ILE A 502 -5.39 19.48 -7.06
C ILE A 502 -5.19 18.47 -8.19
N VAL A 503 -5.10 18.94 -9.43
CA VAL A 503 -5.13 18.06 -10.63
C VAL A 503 -3.82 18.12 -11.41
N ASN A 504 -3.28 16.94 -11.76
CA ASN A 504 -2.11 16.84 -12.62
C ASN A 504 -2.45 17.23 -14.07
N MET A 505 -1.92 18.36 -14.52
CA MET A 505 -2.20 18.86 -15.89
C MET A 505 -0.92 18.95 -16.75
N LEU A 506 0.25 18.72 -16.17
CA LEU A 506 1.52 18.79 -16.87
C LEU A 506 2.67 18.06 -16.15
N TRP A 507 3.63 17.61 -16.94
CA TRP A 507 4.81 16.85 -16.54
C TRP A 507 6.10 17.59 -16.95
N GLY A 508 7.27 16.98 -16.71
CA GLY A 508 8.55 17.52 -17.16
C GLY A 508 8.67 17.66 -18.69
N GLY A 509 7.89 16.89 -19.46
CA GLY A 509 7.99 16.86 -20.93
C GLY A 509 6.67 16.72 -21.67
N LEU A 510 5.54 17.05 -21.03
CA LEU A 510 4.22 16.93 -21.63
C LEU A 510 3.21 17.85 -20.93
N ALA A 511 2.25 18.42 -21.67
CA ALA A 511 1.12 19.18 -21.14
C ALA A 511 -0.23 18.67 -21.67
N HIS A 512 -1.26 18.71 -20.82
CA HIS A 512 -2.65 18.32 -21.14
C HIS A 512 -3.54 19.49 -21.60
N TYR A 513 -2.91 20.60 -21.97
CA TYR A 513 -3.51 21.86 -22.40
C TYR A 513 -2.73 22.42 -23.61
N PRO A 514 -3.17 23.51 -24.29
CA PRO A 514 -2.46 24.09 -25.43
C PRO A 514 -1.20 24.85 -24.98
N SER A 515 -0.19 24.10 -24.52
CA SER A 515 1.12 24.64 -24.16
C SER A 515 1.89 25.06 -25.40
N ASP A 516 2.63 26.17 -25.26
CA ASP A 516 3.61 26.67 -26.21
C ASP A 516 5.04 26.29 -25.80
N VAL A 517 5.21 25.74 -24.59
CA VAL A 517 6.50 25.38 -23.98
C VAL A 517 6.76 23.87 -24.03
N LEU A 518 5.73 23.06 -23.80
CA LEU A 518 5.81 21.61 -23.71
C LEU A 518 5.08 20.91 -24.86
N PRO A 519 5.52 19.69 -25.25
CA PRO A 519 4.73 18.84 -26.14
C PRO A 519 3.31 18.65 -25.62
N ARG A 520 2.33 18.69 -26.54
CA ARG A 520 0.91 18.51 -26.22
C ARG A 520 0.56 17.04 -26.19
N SER A 521 -0.14 16.60 -25.15
CA SER A 521 -0.50 15.21 -24.96
C SER A 521 -1.56 14.73 -25.95
N GLU A 522 -1.70 13.40 -26.07
CA GLU A 522 -2.81 12.83 -26.83
C GLU A 522 -4.18 13.17 -26.21
N THR A 523 -4.25 13.24 -24.87
CA THR A 523 -5.44 13.75 -24.16
C THR A 523 -5.86 15.13 -24.65
N PHE A 524 -4.95 16.10 -24.74
CA PHE A 524 -5.28 17.42 -25.29
C PHE A 524 -5.78 17.35 -26.74
N LYS A 525 -5.11 16.57 -27.59
CA LYS A 525 -5.50 16.47 -29.01
C LYS A 525 -6.90 15.86 -29.20
N THR A 526 -7.28 14.94 -28.33
CA THR A 526 -8.54 14.18 -28.45
C THR A 526 -9.68 14.75 -27.60
N GLN A 527 -9.38 15.38 -26.47
CA GLN A 527 -10.36 15.86 -25.49
C GLN A 527 -10.26 17.37 -25.21
N GLY A 528 -9.37 18.09 -25.90
CA GLY A 528 -9.22 19.53 -25.77
C GLY A 528 -8.51 19.97 -24.48
N ASP A 529 -8.60 21.26 -24.19
CA ASP A 529 -7.94 21.91 -23.06
C ASP A 529 -8.53 21.46 -21.72
N GLN A 530 -7.78 20.63 -20.97
CA GLN A 530 -8.25 20.10 -19.71
C GLN A 530 -8.20 21.12 -18.56
N ILE A 531 -7.32 22.13 -18.61
CA ILE A 531 -7.28 23.16 -17.57
C ILE A 531 -8.52 24.03 -17.68
N GLU A 532 -8.85 24.51 -18.88
CA GLU A 532 -10.02 25.37 -19.08
C GLU A 532 -11.32 24.65 -18.70
N GLN A 533 -11.51 23.40 -19.13
CA GLN A 533 -12.69 22.61 -18.79
C GLN A 533 -12.84 22.39 -17.28
N CYS A 534 -11.75 21.99 -16.61
CA CYS A 534 -11.77 21.79 -15.16
C CYS A 534 -12.00 23.11 -14.40
N LEU A 535 -11.42 24.21 -14.87
CA LEU A 535 -11.56 25.53 -14.24
C LEU A 535 -13.00 26.04 -14.32
N GLN A 536 -13.66 25.89 -15.47
CA GLN A 536 -15.07 26.26 -15.64
C GLN A 536 -15.97 25.48 -14.67
N ALA A 537 -15.77 24.17 -14.56
CA ALA A 537 -16.52 23.31 -13.64
C ALA A 537 -16.25 23.65 -12.17
N ALA A 538 -14.97 23.81 -11.78
CA ALA A 538 -14.58 24.14 -10.41
C ALA A 538 -15.22 25.46 -9.94
N ARG A 539 -15.20 26.48 -10.79
CA ARG A 539 -15.82 27.79 -10.52
C ARG A 539 -17.32 27.71 -10.32
N LYS A 540 -18.03 26.93 -11.12
CA LYS A 540 -19.48 26.74 -11.02
C LYS A 540 -19.88 26.21 -9.63
N TYR A 541 -19.04 25.38 -9.02
CA TYR A 541 -19.31 24.76 -7.71
C TYR A 541 -18.51 25.38 -6.55
N GLY A 542 -17.70 26.40 -6.82
CA GLY A 542 -16.90 27.11 -5.81
C GLY A 542 -15.76 26.28 -5.21
N LEU A 543 -15.16 25.40 -6.01
CA LEU A 543 -13.92 24.70 -5.69
C LEU A 543 -12.71 25.54 -6.12
N GLU A 544 -11.67 25.56 -5.29
CA GLU A 544 -10.37 26.02 -5.74
C GLU A 544 -9.73 25.01 -6.67
N LEU A 545 -9.16 25.48 -7.78
CA LEU A 545 -8.38 24.65 -8.69
C LEU A 545 -6.90 24.98 -8.57
N HIS A 546 -6.13 23.99 -8.11
CA HIS A 546 -4.67 24.06 -8.01
C HIS A 546 -4.06 23.14 -9.08
N ILE A 547 -3.23 23.71 -9.95
CA ILE A 547 -2.64 22.94 -11.05
C ILE A 547 -1.38 22.25 -10.55
N TRP A 548 -1.43 20.92 -10.51
CA TRP A 548 -0.29 20.09 -10.17
C TRP A 548 0.58 19.84 -11.39
N LYS A 549 1.88 20.14 -11.23
CA LYS A 549 2.94 19.75 -12.14
C LYS A 549 3.80 18.64 -11.55
N VAL A 550 4.02 17.57 -12.30
CA VAL A 550 5.13 16.66 -12.04
C VAL A 550 6.41 17.28 -12.61
N ASN A 551 7.29 17.75 -11.74
CA ASN A 551 8.56 18.38 -12.10
C ASN A 551 9.61 17.33 -12.49
N HIS A 552 10.48 17.67 -13.44
CA HIS A 552 11.65 16.94 -13.90
C HIS A 552 11.45 15.54 -14.51
N ASN A 553 10.44 14.78 -14.11
CA ASN A 553 10.21 13.41 -14.56
C ASN A 553 9.64 13.37 -15.99
N LEU A 554 10.30 12.60 -16.86
CA LEU A 554 9.98 12.48 -18.29
C LEU A 554 9.26 11.17 -18.66
N SER A 555 8.79 10.38 -17.68
CA SER A 555 8.16 9.07 -17.93
C SER A 555 6.93 9.09 -18.85
N THR A 556 6.26 10.23 -18.98
CA THR A 556 5.10 10.43 -19.87
C THR A 556 5.44 11.20 -21.14
N ALA A 557 6.67 11.68 -21.28
CA ALA A 557 7.07 12.52 -22.41
C ALA A 557 7.17 11.70 -23.71
N PRO A 558 6.95 12.32 -24.89
CA PRO A 558 7.16 11.64 -26.17
C PRO A 558 8.60 11.12 -26.28
N PRO A 559 8.83 9.88 -26.76
CA PRO A 559 10.17 9.30 -26.86
C PRO A 559 11.16 10.14 -27.69
N SER A 560 10.66 10.86 -28.70
CA SER A 560 11.47 11.80 -29.51
C SER A 560 11.97 12.99 -28.69
N PHE A 561 11.13 13.53 -27.81
CA PHE A 561 11.48 14.63 -26.91
C PHE A 561 12.52 14.20 -25.88
N VAL A 562 12.35 13.02 -25.28
CA VAL A 562 13.34 12.45 -24.34
C VAL A 562 14.69 12.23 -25.03
N ARG A 563 14.69 11.71 -26.27
CA ARG A 563 15.92 11.52 -27.06
C ARG A 563 16.63 12.85 -27.32
N GLN A 564 15.90 13.87 -27.76
CA GLN A 564 16.46 15.21 -27.98
C GLN A 564 17.12 15.77 -26.70
N LEU A 565 16.46 15.64 -25.55
CA LEU A 565 17.03 16.08 -24.27
C LEU A 565 18.29 15.30 -23.90
N ARG A 566 18.29 13.99 -24.13
CA ARG A 566 19.45 13.13 -23.82
C ARG A 566 20.64 13.46 -24.72
N ASP A 567 20.41 13.61 -26.02
CA ASP A 567 21.45 13.96 -27.00
C ASP A 567 22.05 15.35 -26.71
N ALA A 568 21.26 16.26 -26.13
CA ALA A 568 21.71 17.57 -25.67
C ALA A 568 22.37 17.56 -24.27
N GLY A 569 22.54 16.40 -23.62
CA GLY A 569 23.11 16.31 -22.27
C GLY A 569 22.23 16.91 -21.17
N ARG A 570 20.92 17.06 -21.42
CA ARG A 570 19.94 17.71 -20.53
C ARG A 570 19.28 16.73 -19.57
N THR A 571 19.62 15.45 -19.59
CA THR A 571 19.08 14.44 -18.65
C THR A 571 20.04 14.15 -17.51
N GLN A 572 19.53 13.73 -16.36
CA GLN A 572 20.36 13.28 -15.24
C GLN A 572 21.06 11.95 -15.57
N VAL A 573 22.25 11.78 -15.02
CA VAL A 573 23.10 10.59 -15.13
C VAL A 573 23.30 10.00 -13.73
N SER A 574 23.23 8.68 -13.61
CA SER A 574 23.45 7.97 -12.36
C SER A 574 24.93 7.95 -11.96
N VAL A 575 25.22 7.60 -10.70
CA VAL A 575 26.61 7.35 -10.25
C VAL A 575 27.35 6.26 -11.05
N THR A 576 26.64 5.41 -11.79
CA THR A 576 27.23 4.37 -12.66
C THR A 576 27.37 4.81 -14.12
N GLY A 577 27.02 6.06 -14.44
CA GLY A 577 27.12 6.61 -15.80
C GLY A 577 25.89 6.35 -16.68
N GLU A 578 24.80 5.85 -16.11
CA GLU A 578 23.58 5.56 -16.88
C GLU A 578 22.66 6.78 -16.94
N ALA A 579 22.22 7.17 -18.14
CA ALA A 579 21.24 8.23 -18.30
C ALA A 579 19.87 7.80 -17.75
N SER A 580 19.15 8.75 -17.18
CA SER A 580 17.80 8.55 -16.64
C SER A 580 16.78 9.47 -17.35
N ASP A 581 15.51 9.08 -17.32
CA ASP A 581 14.42 9.87 -17.91
C ASP A 581 13.95 10.99 -16.97
N TRP A 582 14.91 11.81 -16.54
CA TRP A 582 14.72 12.96 -15.66
C TRP A 582 15.53 14.15 -16.17
N LEU A 583 14.95 15.34 -16.16
CA LEU A 583 15.66 16.59 -16.46
C LEU A 583 16.75 16.85 -15.43
N ASN A 584 17.93 17.26 -15.86
CA ASN A 584 18.98 17.78 -14.99
C ASN A 584 18.58 19.16 -14.45
N PRO A 585 18.32 19.35 -13.13
CA PRO A 585 17.89 20.63 -12.57
C PRO A 585 18.96 21.73 -12.61
N ALA A 586 20.25 21.36 -12.71
CA ALA A 586 21.35 22.30 -12.81
C ALA A 586 21.46 22.94 -14.21
N HIS A 587 20.92 22.29 -15.24
CA HIS A 587 21.02 22.75 -16.62
C HIS A 587 20.13 23.98 -16.87
N PRO A 588 20.65 25.10 -17.41
CA PRO A 588 19.92 26.36 -17.52
C PRO A 588 18.68 26.26 -18.41
N GLU A 589 18.76 25.56 -19.54
CA GLU A 589 17.59 25.34 -20.40
C GLU A 589 16.49 24.51 -19.73
N ASN A 590 16.84 23.57 -18.84
CA ASN A 590 15.83 22.81 -18.11
C ASN A 590 15.22 23.63 -16.99
N PHE A 591 16.04 24.42 -16.29
CA PHE A 591 15.56 25.38 -15.32
C PHE A 591 14.56 26.35 -15.96
N GLN A 592 14.90 26.90 -17.13
CA GLN A 592 14.01 27.80 -17.87
C GLN A 592 12.75 27.09 -18.36
N LEU A 593 12.85 25.86 -18.88
CA LEU A 593 11.70 25.05 -19.29
C LEU A 593 10.71 24.82 -18.13
N GLU A 594 11.22 24.48 -16.94
CA GLU A 594 10.42 24.28 -15.73
C GLU A 594 9.77 25.58 -15.24
N VAL A 595 10.51 26.70 -15.26
CA VAL A 595 9.95 28.02 -14.94
C VAL A 595 8.86 28.41 -15.92
N ASP A 596 9.13 28.34 -17.22
CA ASP A 596 8.21 28.78 -18.26
C ASP A 596 6.94 27.94 -18.30
N SER A 597 7.05 26.62 -18.18
CA SER A 597 5.87 25.74 -18.17
C SER A 597 4.96 25.95 -16.95
N MET A 598 5.52 26.29 -15.78
CA MET A 598 4.74 26.63 -14.59
C MET A 598 4.10 28.02 -14.70
N LEU A 599 4.87 29.02 -15.15
CA LEU A 599 4.36 30.39 -15.30
C LEU A 599 3.38 30.53 -16.47
N GLU A 600 3.48 29.67 -17.49
CA GLU A 600 2.51 29.59 -18.60
C GLU A 600 1.10 29.33 -18.06
N VAL A 601 0.95 28.41 -17.11
CA VAL A 601 -0.34 28.13 -16.48
C VAL A 601 -0.91 29.38 -15.80
N VAL A 602 -0.10 30.08 -15.00
CA VAL A 602 -0.54 31.28 -14.25
C VAL A 602 -0.92 32.44 -15.18
N LYS A 603 -0.21 32.57 -16.32
CA LYS A 603 -0.47 33.57 -17.35
C LYS A 603 -1.76 33.28 -18.13
N LYS A 604 -1.94 32.03 -18.55
CA LYS A 604 -3.08 31.62 -19.41
C LYS A 604 -4.36 31.45 -18.61
N TYR A 605 -4.30 30.97 -17.38
CA TYR A 605 -5.48 30.60 -16.61
C TYR A 605 -5.57 31.33 -15.27
N PRO A 606 -6.76 31.83 -14.91
CA PRO A 606 -7.03 32.40 -13.60
C PRO A 606 -7.34 31.30 -12.55
N VAL A 607 -6.33 30.45 -12.31
CA VAL A 607 -6.32 29.37 -11.30
C VAL A 607 -6.02 29.90 -9.90
N ASP A 608 -6.43 29.15 -8.88
CA ASP A 608 -6.23 29.52 -7.47
C ASP A 608 -4.81 29.23 -6.99
N GLY A 609 -4.16 28.20 -7.55
CA GLY A 609 -2.81 27.85 -7.17
C GLY A 609 -2.04 26.99 -8.17
N ILE A 610 -0.73 26.90 -7.91
CA ILE A 610 0.20 25.98 -8.55
C ILE A 610 0.76 25.04 -7.49
N HIS A 611 0.80 23.75 -7.80
CA HIS A 611 1.22 22.68 -6.91
C HIS A 611 2.44 21.95 -7.50
N PHE A 612 3.58 22.03 -6.82
CA PHE A 612 4.79 21.30 -7.17
C PHE A 612 4.69 19.85 -6.72
N ASP A 613 5.07 18.92 -7.58
CA ASP A 613 5.29 17.53 -7.21
C ASP A 613 6.50 17.01 -7.98
N TYR A 614 7.17 15.98 -7.48
CA TYR A 614 8.46 15.54 -8.02
C TYR A 614 9.50 16.69 -8.14
N ILE A 615 9.32 17.76 -7.38
CA ILE A 615 10.25 18.90 -7.28
C ILE A 615 11.50 18.51 -6.48
N ARG A 616 12.27 17.60 -7.08
CA ARG A 616 13.32 16.81 -6.44
C ARG A 616 14.17 16.04 -7.46
N TYR A 617 15.19 15.36 -6.99
CA TYR A 617 15.92 14.30 -7.72
C TYR A 617 15.22 12.94 -7.52
N PRO A 618 15.47 11.93 -8.38
CA PRO A 618 14.88 10.60 -8.21
C PRO A 618 15.37 9.88 -6.94
N ASN A 619 16.63 10.10 -6.55
CA ASN A 619 17.30 9.55 -5.37
C ASN A 619 18.69 10.19 -5.19
N ASP A 620 19.48 9.68 -4.24
CA ASP A 620 20.82 10.17 -3.93
C ASP A 620 21.88 9.71 -4.94
N ARG A 621 21.52 8.84 -5.89
CA ARG A 621 22.41 8.30 -6.93
C ARG A 621 22.34 9.07 -8.26
N HIS A 622 21.60 10.19 -8.29
CA HIS A 622 21.46 11.09 -9.42
C HIS A 622 21.42 12.54 -8.90
N ASP A 623 21.88 13.56 -9.59
CA ASP A 623 22.58 13.56 -10.87
C ASP A 623 24.09 13.57 -10.65
N TYR A 624 24.82 12.83 -11.48
CA TYR A 624 26.28 12.78 -11.52
C TYR A 624 26.83 12.95 -12.94
N SER A 625 26.10 13.70 -13.78
CA SER A 625 26.56 14.10 -15.11
C SER A 625 27.81 14.99 -15.06
N ASP A 626 28.62 14.97 -16.12
CA ASP A 626 29.77 15.87 -16.26
C ASP A 626 29.37 17.35 -16.21
N TYR A 627 28.17 17.68 -16.71
CA TYR A 627 27.62 19.03 -16.61
C TYR A 627 27.46 19.45 -15.14
N SER A 628 26.84 18.61 -14.31
CA SER A 628 26.64 18.92 -12.90
C SER A 628 27.95 18.99 -12.12
N ARG A 629 28.97 18.20 -12.48
CA ARG A 629 30.33 18.38 -11.96
C ARG A 629 30.84 19.79 -12.25
N GLN A 630 30.87 20.18 -13.52
CA GLN A 630 31.40 21.48 -13.93
C GLN A 630 30.64 22.64 -13.28
N LYS A 631 29.32 22.53 -13.20
CA LYS A 631 28.47 23.54 -12.56
C LYS A 631 28.70 23.61 -11.06
N PHE A 632 28.85 22.49 -10.37
CA PHE A 632 29.21 22.44 -8.95
C PHE A 632 30.58 23.10 -8.68
N GLU A 633 31.60 22.78 -9.48
CA GLU A 633 32.91 23.42 -9.34
C GLU A 633 32.86 24.93 -9.58
N ALA A 634 32.05 25.37 -10.56
CA ALA A 634 31.89 26.79 -10.87
C ALA A 634 31.12 27.54 -9.77
N ASP A 635 30.06 26.95 -9.23
CA ASP A 635 29.21 27.58 -8.22
C ASP A 635 29.88 27.66 -6.84
N THR A 636 30.73 26.69 -6.52
CA THR A 636 31.33 26.56 -5.18
C THR A 636 32.82 26.93 -5.12
N GLY A 637 33.51 26.95 -6.26
CA GLY A 637 34.96 27.06 -6.34
C GLY A 637 35.72 25.79 -5.91
N ILE A 638 35.03 24.71 -5.52
CA ILE A 638 35.62 23.46 -5.09
C ILE A 638 35.96 22.60 -6.32
N LYS A 639 37.24 22.24 -6.48
CA LYS A 639 37.67 21.30 -7.53
C LYS A 639 37.46 19.85 -7.11
N VAL A 640 36.88 19.04 -8.00
CA VAL A 640 36.61 17.62 -7.75
C VAL A 640 37.62 16.76 -8.49
N SER A 641 38.54 16.16 -7.74
CA SER A 641 39.60 15.33 -8.30
C SER A 641 39.10 13.94 -8.72
N ASN A 642 38.22 13.31 -7.94
CA ASN A 642 37.72 11.96 -8.22
C ASN A 642 36.19 11.95 -8.36
N TRP A 643 35.70 12.21 -9.57
CA TRP A 643 34.27 12.23 -9.89
C TRP A 643 33.76 10.83 -10.30
N PRO A 644 32.55 10.40 -9.89
CA PRO A 644 31.63 11.03 -8.93
C PRO A 644 31.91 10.64 -7.46
N ALA A 645 32.92 9.80 -7.21
CA ALA A 645 33.16 9.17 -5.91
C ALA A 645 33.28 10.17 -4.75
N ASP A 646 34.04 11.26 -4.93
CA ASP A 646 34.23 12.31 -3.92
C ASP A 646 32.92 12.95 -3.49
N CYS A 647 31.96 13.12 -4.42
CA CYS A 647 30.67 13.77 -4.19
C CYS A 647 29.53 12.79 -3.84
N TYR A 648 29.69 11.49 -4.10
CA TYR A 648 28.68 10.48 -3.75
C TYR A 648 28.93 9.86 -2.37
N LYS A 649 30.15 9.38 -2.14
CA LYS A 649 30.53 8.67 -0.90
C LYS A 649 31.79 9.22 -0.24
N GLY A 650 32.49 10.15 -0.88
CA GLY A 650 33.74 10.72 -0.40
C GLY A 650 33.57 12.04 0.36
N LYS A 651 34.69 12.77 0.45
CA LYS A 651 34.86 13.97 1.28
C LYS A 651 33.99 15.17 0.90
N LEU A 652 33.44 15.21 -0.32
CA LEU A 652 32.61 16.31 -0.83
C LEU A 652 31.11 16.00 -0.82
N LYS A 653 30.72 14.86 -0.24
CA LYS A 653 29.33 14.38 -0.21
C LYS A 653 28.35 15.42 0.34
N SER A 654 28.67 16.05 1.47
CA SER A 654 27.78 17.04 2.09
C SER A 654 27.61 18.27 1.19
N GLN A 655 28.72 18.84 0.72
CA GLN A 655 28.73 20.04 -0.12
C GLN A 655 27.97 19.82 -1.43
N TYR A 656 28.12 18.63 -2.04
CA TYR A 656 27.40 18.31 -3.26
C TYR A 656 25.90 18.14 -3.02
N ARG A 657 25.48 17.55 -1.89
CA ARG A 657 24.08 17.43 -1.51
C ARG A 657 23.43 18.78 -1.21
N ASP A 658 24.14 19.67 -0.52
CA ASP A 658 23.71 21.04 -0.28
C ASP A 658 23.49 21.78 -1.61
N TRP A 659 24.48 21.71 -2.51
CA TRP A 659 24.37 22.33 -3.84
C TRP A 659 23.21 21.77 -4.68
N ARG A 660 22.93 20.45 -4.60
CA ARG A 660 21.76 19.85 -5.25
C ARG A 660 20.44 20.38 -4.67
N ALA A 661 20.34 20.53 -3.35
CA ALA A 661 19.17 21.11 -2.70
C ALA A 661 18.98 22.58 -3.11
N ASP A 662 20.07 23.32 -3.31
CA ASP A 662 20.03 24.70 -3.83
C ASP A 662 19.49 24.77 -5.27
N GLN A 663 19.81 23.80 -6.14
CA GLN A 663 19.27 23.79 -7.51
C GLN A 663 17.73 23.64 -7.53
N ILE A 664 17.19 22.78 -6.66
CA ILE A 664 15.74 22.62 -6.51
C ILE A 664 15.13 23.87 -5.87
N THR A 665 15.74 24.37 -4.80
CA THR A 665 15.28 25.57 -4.09
C THR A 665 15.22 26.80 -5.00
N ARG A 666 16.21 26.97 -5.89
CA ARG A 666 16.24 28.05 -6.89
C ARG A 666 14.99 28.04 -7.77
N LEU A 667 14.53 26.86 -8.18
CA LEU A 667 13.33 26.71 -9.02
C LEU A 667 12.07 27.06 -8.24
N VAL A 668 11.92 26.52 -7.03
CA VAL A 668 10.79 26.83 -6.14
C VAL A 668 10.71 28.33 -5.87
N GLU A 669 11.83 28.97 -5.50
CA GLU A 669 11.91 30.42 -5.27
C GLU A 669 11.50 31.22 -6.50
N THR A 670 12.06 30.88 -7.67
CA THR A 670 11.86 31.65 -8.90
C THR A 670 10.42 31.59 -9.35
N VAL A 671 9.82 30.39 -9.42
CA VAL A 671 8.41 30.22 -9.77
C VAL A 671 7.53 30.92 -8.74
N SER A 672 7.84 30.78 -7.46
CA SER A 672 7.09 31.41 -6.37
C SER A 672 7.06 32.94 -6.45
N ARG A 673 8.20 33.57 -6.74
CA ARG A 673 8.33 35.01 -6.91
C ARG A 673 7.62 35.49 -8.19
N GLU A 674 7.90 34.86 -9.33
CA GLU A 674 7.39 35.31 -10.62
C GLU A 674 5.87 35.03 -10.77
N ALA A 675 5.36 33.91 -10.25
CA ALA A 675 3.93 33.61 -10.26
C ALA A 675 3.14 34.67 -9.48
N ARG A 676 3.63 35.12 -8.32
CA ARG A 676 2.97 36.18 -7.53
C ARG A 676 3.07 37.56 -8.17
N LYS A 677 4.10 37.84 -8.97
CA LYS A 677 4.13 39.07 -9.79
C LYS A 677 3.05 39.05 -10.86
N ILE A 678 2.83 37.90 -11.51
CA ILE A 678 1.80 37.73 -12.54
C ILE A 678 0.40 37.75 -11.91
N ARG A 679 0.23 37.08 -10.76
CA ARG A 679 -1.04 36.94 -10.05
C ARG A 679 -0.84 37.03 -8.53
N PRO A 680 -0.98 38.22 -7.90
CA PRO A 680 -0.68 38.42 -6.47
C PRO A 680 -1.44 37.54 -5.47
N GLY A 681 -2.55 36.91 -5.88
CA GLY A 681 -3.34 35.99 -5.05
C GLY A 681 -3.06 34.50 -5.24
N VAL A 682 -2.23 34.11 -6.23
CA VAL A 682 -1.98 32.69 -6.54
C VAL A 682 -1.27 32.00 -5.38
N LYS A 683 -1.76 30.83 -5.00
CA LYS A 683 -1.17 30.00 -3.95
C LYS A 683 -0.11 29.07 -4.52
N LEU A 684 0.95 28.86 -3.76
CA LEU A 684 2.03 27.93 -4.09
C LEU A 684 2.06 26.83 -3.05
N SER A 685 2.04 25.57 -3.48
CA SER A 685 2.11 24.42 -2.58
C SER A 685 2.97 23.31 -3.16
N ALA A 686 3.37 22.34 -2.34
CA ALA A 686 4.17 21.22 -2.80
C ALA A 686 3.73 19.90 -2.17
N ALA A 687 3.68 18.83 -2.96
CA ALA A 687 3.72 17.46 -2.50
C ALA A 687 5.15 17.14 -2.03
N VAL A 688 5.30 16.74 -0.76
CA VAL A 688 6.61 16.54 -0.14
C VAL A 688 6.74 15.15 0.50
N PHE A 689 7.96 14.64 0.56
CA PHE A 689 8.29 13.53 1.44
C PHE A 689 8.16 13.98 2.90
N ARG A 690 7.67 13.06 3.71
CA ARG A 690 7.35 13.26 5.11
C ARG A 690 8.59 13.27 6.02
N GLU A 691 9.64 12.51 5.68
CA GLU A 691 10.81 12.34 6.52
C GLU A 691 11.87 13.43 6.27
N TYR A 692 12.06 14.34 7.22
CA TYR A 692 13.14 15.35 7.17
C TYR A 692 14.14 15.11 8.32
N PRO A 693 15.47 15.24 8.11
CA PRO A 693 16.15 15.71 6.89
C PRO A 693 16.39 14.63 5.82
N ASP A 694 15.92 13.40 5.99
CA ASP A 694 16.21 12.30 5.06
C ASP A 694 15.81 12.62 3.61
N CYS A 695 14.66 13.26 3.38
CA CYS A 695 14.23 13.68 2.04
C CYS A 695 15.14 14.76 1.44
N ARG A 696 15.73 15.63 2.25
CA ARG A 696 16.73 16.60 1.80
C ARG A 696 18.00 15.87 1.35
N GLU A 697 18.45 14.91 2.14
CA GLU A 697 19.67 14.15 1.84
C GLU A 697 19.53 13.17 0.67
N TRP A 698 18.34 12.59 0.53
CA TRP A 698 18.05 11.56 -0.47
C TRP A 698 17.56 12.14 -1.79
N VAL A 699 16.65 13.10 -1.77
CA VAL A 699 16.01 13.64 -2.99
C VAL A 699 16.16 15.16 -3.16
N ALA A 700 16.89 15.82 -2.26
CA ALA A 700 17.14 17.27 -2.30
C ALA A 700 15.88 18.13 -2.12
N GLN A 701 14.93 17.65 -1.34
CA GLN A 701 13.70 18.38 -1.01
C GLN A 701 13.83 19.11 0.33
N ASP A 702 14.06 20.43 0.32
CA ASP A 702 14.22 21.25 1.53
C ASP A 702 12.95 22.05 1.85
N TRP A 703 11.85 21.34 2.07
CA TRP A 703 10.55 21.96 2.34
C TRP A 703 10.50 22.83 3.60
N PRO A 704 11.26 22.58 4.70
CA PRO A 704 11.28 23.51 5.82
C PRO A 704 11.89 24.86 5.43
N LEU A 705 12.94 24.87 4.60
CA LEU A 705 13.52 26.12 4.08
C LEU A 705 12.50 26.87 3.23
N TRP A 706 11.81 26.19 2.31
CA TRP A 706 10.82 26.81 1.42
C TRP A 706 9.67 27.45 2.19
N ALA A 707 9.21 26.79 3.25
CA ALA A 707 8.20 27.33 4.16
C ALA A 707 8.68 28.59 4.89
N ARG A 708 9.86 28.52 5.56
CA ARG A 708 10.43 29.66 6.31
C ARG A 708 10.72 30.87 5.43
N ARG A 709 11.13 30.65 4.19
CA ARG A 709 11.39 31.72 3.21
C ARG A 709 10.11 32.26 2.55
N GLY A 710 8.95 31.68 2.86
CA GLY A 710 7.66 32.11 2.32
C GLY A 710 7.48 31.76 0.84
N TYR A 711 8.21 30.76 0.33
CA TYR A 711 8.08 30.32 -1.05
C TYR A 711 6.79 29.54 -1.26
N LEU A 712 6.33 28.82 -0.23
CA LEU A 712 5.08 28.07 -0.25
C LEU A 712 4.06 28.71 0.71
N ASP A 713 2.78 28.58 0.37
CA ASP A 713 1.63 28.98 1.19
C ASP A 713 1.13 27.83 2.08
N PHE A 714 1.37 26.57 1.67
CA PHE A 714 1.16 25.36 2.47
C PHE A 714 1.96 24.19 1.86
N ILE A 715 2.18 23.13 2.64
CA ILE A 715 2.74 21.86 2.14
C ILE A 715 1.74 20.73 2.26
N CYS A 716 1.92 19.69 1.44
CA CYS A 716 1.13 18.47 1.45
C CYS A 716 2.06 17.25 1.53
N PRO A 717 2.48 16.84 2.74
CA PRO A 717 3.29 15.64 2.93
C PRO A 717 2.54 14.38 2.49
N MET A 718 3.19 13.47 1.77
CA MET A 718 2.58 12.22 1.30
C MET A 718 2.53 11.16 2.42
N ASP A 719 1.68 11.36 3.42
CA ASP A 719 1.59 10.53 4.64
C ASP A 719 0.78 9.23 4.43
N TYR A 720 1.08 8.49 3.36
CA TYR A 720 0.33 7.30 2.99
C TYR A 720 0.62 6.12 3.90
N THR A 721 -0.28 5.87 4.85
CA THR A 721 -0.20 4.72 5.75
C THR A 721 -1.57 4.22 6.16
N ALA A 722 -1.65 2.92 6.47
CA ALA A 722 -2.82 2.30 7.09
C ALA A 722 -2.83 2.44 8.62
N SER A 723 -1.79 3.02 9.23
CA SER A 723 -1.67 3.20 10.69
C SER A 723 -1.96 4.65 11.08
N ASP A 724 -3.00 4.86 11.88
CA ASP A 724 -3.41 6.20 12.31
C ASP A 724 -2.41 6.81 13.32
N GLU A 725 -1.73 5.96 14.10
CA GLU A 725 -0.65 6.38 15.00
C GLU A 725 0.59 6.82 14.23
N GLN A 726 1.00 6.06 13.21
CA GLN A 726 2.14 6.47 12.37
C GLN A 726 1.84 7.78 11.64
N PHE A 727 0.62 7.93 11.13
CA PHE A 727 0.14 9.15 10.51
C PHE A 727 0.24 10.36 11.46
N ARG A 728 -0.17 10.19 12.73
CA ARG A 728 -0.02 11.21 13.78
C ARG A 728 1.44 11.59 14.00
N LEU A 729 2.32 10.61 14.21
CA LEU A 729 3.72 10.84 14.53
C LEU A 729 4.44 11.64 13.42
N TRP A 730 4.16 11.29 12.16
CA TRP A 730 4.71 12.05 11.02
C TRP A 730 4.23 13.50 11.00
N ILE A 731 2.94 13.75 11.23
CA ILE A 731 2.41 15.12 11.26
C ILE A 731 3.02 15.92 12.41
N GLU A 732 3.17 15.31 13.60
CA GLU A 732 3.79 15.97 14.75
C GLU A 732 5.24 16.36 14.45
N ASP A 733 6.00 15.49 13.79
CA ASP A 733 7.37 15.79 13.36
C ASP A 733 7.43 16.92 12.33
N GLN A 734 6.59 16.88 11.30
CA GLN A 734 6.48 17.92 10.28
C GLN A 734 6.17 19.30 10.90
N GLN A 735 5.25 19.33 11.85
CA GLN A 735 4.89 20.58 12.54
C GLN A 735 6.04 21.15 13.37
N LYS A 736 6.89 20.31 13.98
CA LYS A 736 8.11 20.78 14.68
C LYS A 736 9.05 21.49 13.70
N HIS A 737 9.26 20.93 12.52
CA HIS A 737 10.12 21.52 11.49
C HIS A 737 9.59 22.83 10.89
N LEU A 738 8.26 22.97 10.81
CA LEU A 738 7.61 24.18 10.30
C LEU A 738 7.41 25.26 11.37
N ALA A 739 7.32 24.88 12.65
CA ALA A 739 7.04 25.79 13.77
C ALA A 739 5.82 26.72 13.49
N GLY A 740 4.79 26.19 12.82
CA GLY A 740 3.57 26.95 12.46
C GLY A 740 3.74 28.02 11.37
N SER A 741 4.87 28.04 10.63
CA SER A 741 5.13 29.03 9.58
C SER A 741 4.10 29.03 8.44
N ILE A 742 3.61 27.85 8.06
CA ILE A 742 2.54 27.64 7.07
C ILE A 742 1.66 26.45 7.49
N PRO A 743 0.41 26.36 6.99
CA PRO A 743 -0.42 25.17 7.16
C PRO A 743 0.19 23.90 6.54
N VAL A 744 -0.19 22.75 7.09
CA VAL A 744 0.13 21.42 6.57
C VAL A 744 -1.17 20.77 6.17
N TYR A 745 -1.28 20.25 4.95
CA TYR A 745 -2.43 19.45 4.51
C TYR A 745 -1.98 18.02 4.22
N PRO A 746 -1.83 17.17 5.27
CA PRO A 746 -1.33 15.80 5.16
C PRO A 746 -2.09 14.99 4.11
N GLY A 747 -1.35 14.23 3.32
CA GLY A 747 -1.83 13.32 2.30
C GLY A 747 -2.37 12.03 2.90
N ILE A 748 -3.69 11.83 2.87
CA ILE A 748 -4.36 10.61 3.31
C ILE A 748 -4.45 9.65 2.12
N GLY A 749 -3.76 8.51 2.22
CA GLY A 749 -3.68 7.49 1.18
C GLY A 749 -4.93 6.59 1.10
N ALA A 750 -6.10 7.17 0.82
CA ALA A 750 -7.35 6.42 0.60
C ALA A 750 -7.19 5.30 -0.42
N LEU A 751 -6.45 5.57 -1.51
CA LEU A 751 -6.02 4.57 -2.49
C LEU A 751 -4.65 4.96 -3.04
N SER A 752 -3.60 4.33 -2.52
CA SER A 752 -2.19 4.57 -2.86
C SER A 752 -1.43 3.25 -3.05
N SER A 753 -0.14 3.32 -3.38
CA SER A 753 0.74 2.14 -3.41
C SER A 753 1.08 1.59 -2.02
N GLU A 754 0.95 2.40 -0.98
CA GLU A 754 1.35 2.07 0.40
C GLU A 754 0.15 1.70 1.29
N ALA A 755 -1.03 2.19 0.95
CA ALA A 755 -2.24 2.02 1.75
C ALA A 755 -3.52 2.03 0.89
N THR A 756 -4.54 1.31 1.36
CA THR A 756 -5.93 1.43 0.89
C THR A 756 -6.81 1.52 2.14
N LEU A 757 -7.61 2.58 2.24
CA LEU A 757 -8.42 2.88 3.41
C LEU A 757 -9.91 2.86 3.08
N SER A 758 -10.72 2.32 3.98
CA SER A 758 -12.17 2.54 3.97
C SER A 758 -12.52 3.97 4.39
N SER A 759 -13.73 4.43 4.08
CA SER A 759 -14.19 5.78 4.41
C SER A 759 -14.08 6.14 5.90
N ASP A 760 -14.40 5.20 6.78
CA ASP A 760 -14.28 5.38 8.22
C ASP A 760 -12.82 5.57 8.68
N ARG A 761 -11.87 4.89 8.03
CA ARG A 761 -10.42 5.06 8.29
C ARG A 761 -9.88 6.37 7.73
N VAL A 762 -10.31 6.78 6.53
CA VAL A 762 -9.99 8.12 5.98
C VAL A 762 -10.46 9.20 6.95
N LEU A 763 -11.68 9.10 7.48
CA LEU A 763 -12.20 10.06 8.46
C LEU A 763 -11.51 9.97 9.82
N GLY A 764 -11.02 8.80 10.21
CA GLY A 764 -10.13 8.65 11.37
C GLY A 764 -8.86 9.48 11.23
N GLN A 765 -8.19 9.43 10.07
CA GLN A 765 -7.02 10.26 9.78
C GLN A 765 -7.37 11.76 9.67
N VAL A 766 -8.55 12.11 9.14
CA VAL A 766 -9.06 13.50 9.20
C VAL A 766 -9.19 13.98 10.65
N ASP A 767 -9.72 13.16 11.55
CA ASP A 767 -9.80 13.52 12.97
C ASP A 767 -8.42 13.73 13.60
N VAL A 768 -7.39 12.96 13.19
CA VAL A 768 -5.99 13.21 13.58
C VAL A 768 -5.53 14.60 13.12
N THR A 769 -5.77 14.97 11.86
CA THR A 769 -5.37 16.30 11.33
C THR A 769 -6.03 17.45 12.11
N ARG A 770 -7.27 17.27 12.54
CA ARG A 770 -8.02 18.24 13.35
C ARG A 770 -7.47 18.35 14.77
N GLN A 771 -7.20 17.22 15.42
CA GLN A 771 -6.60 17.20 16.76
C GLN A 771 -5.24 17.88 16.78
N LEU A 772 -4.46 17.73 15.70
CA LEU A 772 -3.15 18.35 15.53
C LEU A 772 -3.23 19.77 14.94
N ASN A 773 -4.42 20.31 14.65
CA ASN A 773 -4.63 21.66 14.10
C ASN A 773 -3.83 21.98 12.83
N THR A 774 -3.68 21.01 11.92
CA THR A 774 -2.91 21.19 10.67
C THR A 774 -3.53 22.21 9.71
N GLY A 775 -4.84 22.45 9.86
CA GLY A 775 -5.65 23.36 9.06
C GLY A 775 -6.37 22.69 7.89
N GLY A 776 -6.12 21.41 7.63
CA GLY A 776 -6.77 20.66 6.56
C GLY A 776 -6.05 19.36 6.22
N PHE A 777 -6.49 18.74 5.14
CA PHE A 777 -5.99 17.46 4.64
C PHE A 777 -6.14 17.36 3.13
N THR A 778 -5.41 16.42 2.53
CA THR A 778 -5.52 16.09 1.11
C THR A 778 -5.78 14.59 0.94
N VAL A 779 -6.81 14.18 0.22
CA VAL A 779 -7.10 12.76 -0.02
C VAL A 779 -6.46 12.31 -1.33
N PHE A 780 -5.75 11.18 -1.30
CA PHE A 780 -5.15 10.54 -2.48
C PHE A 780 -5.68 9.11 -2.66
N SER A 781 -6.12 8.66 -3.83
CA SER A 781 -6.22 9.37 -5.12
C SER A 781 -7.68 9.48 -5.56
N LEU A 782 -8.02 10.55 -6.29
CA LEU A 782 -9.35 10.73 -6.88
C LEU A 782 -9.52 9.72 -8.01
N LYS A 783 -10.38 8.73 -7.80
CA LYS A 783 -10.70 7.67 -8.76
C LYS A 783 -12.18 7.29 -8.63
N PRO A 784 -12.77 6.60 -9.62
CA PRO A 784 -14.14 6.10 -9.50
C PRO A 784 -14.40 5.34 -8.20
N GLN A 785 -13.42 4.55 -7.74
CA GLN A 785 -13.51 3.80 -6.50
C GLN A 785 -13.66 4.71 -5.29
N THR A 786 -12.77 5.69 -5.10
CA THR A 786 -12.81 6.62 -3.95
C THR A 786 -13.98 7.60 -4.03
N LEU A 787 -14.40 8.02 -5.23
CA LEU A 787 -15.66 8.73 -5.43
C LEU A 787 -16.85 7.90 -4.95
N SER A 788 -16.91 6.61 -5.27
CA SER A 788 -18.05 5.78 -4.86
C SER A 788 -18.05 5.39 -3.37
N SER A 789 -16.86 5.25 -2.77
CA SER A 789 -16.72 4.69 -1.41
C SER A 789 -16.46 5.72 -0.32
N VAL A 790 -15.80 6.86 -0.62
CA VAL A 790 -15.39 7.86 0.38
C VAL A 790 -16.28 9.10 0.33
N VAL A 791 -16.51 9.66 -0.86
CA VAL A 791 -17.18 10.97 -1.05
C VAL A 791 -18.63 10.99 -0.52
N PRO A 792 -19.49 9.96 -0.73
CA PRO A 792 -20.82 9.90 -0.14
C PRO A 792 -20.83 9.95 1.38
N ASP A 793 -19.83 9.35 2.03
CA ASP A 793 -19.74 9.35 3.49
C ASP A 793 -19.26 10.70 4.00
N PHE A 794 -18.36 11.40 3.30
CA PHE A 794 -18.01 12.79 3.61
C PHE A 794 -19.25 13.70 3.54
N LYS A 795 -20.06 13.60 2.49
CA LYS A 795 -21.34 14.34 2.34
C LYS A 795 -22.27 14.13 3.54
N ARG A 796 -22.29 12.92 4.09
CA ARG A 796 -23.11 12.54 5.25
C ARG A 796 -22.45 12.79 6.60
N SER A 797 -21.19 13.26 6.65
CA SER A 797 -20.38 13.39 7.88
C SER A 797 -19.58 14.69 7.93
N ALA A 798 -18.26 14.62 7.72
CA ALA A 798 -17.29 15.69 7.87
C ALA A 798 -17.44 16.83 6.84
N GLY A 799 -18.25 16.64 5.81
CA GLY A 799 -18.53 17.60 4.76
C GLY A 799 -19.82 18.42 4.92
N LYS A 800 -20.63 18.18 5.97
CA LYS A 800 -21.95 18.81 6.14
C LYS A 800 -21.94 20.34 6.18
N VAL A 801 -20.88 20.93 6.74
CA VAL A 801 -20.72 22.37 6.84
C VAL A 801 -19.72 22.80 5.77
N LYS A 802 -20.12 23.73 4.91
CA LYS A 802 -19.22 24.36 3.93
C LYS A 802 -18.04 24.99 4.66
N ALA A 803 -16.83 24.69 4.20
CA ALA A 803 -15.61 25.18 4.83
C ALA A 803 -14.80 26.07 3.91
N THR A 804 -14.07 27.03 4.50
CA THR A 804 -13.08 27.86 3.79
C THR A 804 -11.65 27.44 4.16
N PRO A 805 -10.73 27.29 3.19
CA PRO A 805 -9.34 26.94 3.48
C PRO A 805 -8.60 27.99 4.33
N PRO A 806 -7.79 27.60 5.33
CA PRO A 806 -7.10 28.55 6.21
C PRO A 806 -6.09 29.48 5.53
N HIS A 807 -5.55 29.10 4.37
CA HIS A 807 -4.53 29.86 3.64
C HIS A 807 -5.07 31.13 2.94
N HIS A 808 -6.37 31.41 3.07
CA HIS A 808 -6.95 32.72 2.74
C HIS A 808 -6.92 33.73 3.87
N ALA A 809 -6.60 33.30 5.10
CA ALA A 809 -6.49 34.24 6.20
C ALA A 809 -5.27 35.16 6.01
N PRO A 810 -5.38 36.45 6.40
CA PRO A 810 -4.24 37.35 6.36
C PRO A 810 -3.10 36.77 7.21
N LYS A 811 -1.87 36.77 6.68
CA LYS A 811 -0.67 36.38 7.43
C LYS A 811 -0.63 37.22 8.71
N LYS A 812 -0.64 36.57 9.89
CA LYS A 812 -0.36 37.29 11.14
C LYS A 812 1.01 37.95 10.98
N ARG A 813 1.05 39.28 11.12
CA ARG A 813 2.27 40.08 11.02
C ARG A 813 3.23 39.76 12.13
#